data_AF-A0A9D5CLU5-F1
#
_entry.id   AF-A0A9D5CLU5-F1
#
_cell.length_a   1.000
_cell.length_b   1.000
_cell.length_c   1.000
_cell.angle_alpha   90.00
_cell.angle_beta   90.00
_cell.angle_gamma   90.00
#
_symmetry.space_group_name_H-M   'P 1'
#
loop_
_entity.id
_entity.type
_entity.pdbx_description
1 polymer ?
#
loop_
_entity_poly.entity_id
_entity_poly.type
_entity_poly.pdbx_seq_one_letter_code
_entity_poly.pdbx_strand_id
1 'polypeptide(L)'
;MIKDGNLAVMDGDGGILWSTSVGGSSLSNTTNAVLLDSGNFVLQQTAAAAEDSSYLWQSFDEPTDNFLPNMLLRSNMKTGEAQRISSWTSSDNPAPGNFSFGIDPKNSLQIVIWQGSDTPHWRSHVWNGKSLSGTRESNANSSSSQYVIKVAVNKDEMSIMFSPTQGTVLARYALEPTGTVKMMVWNDVAKNWIMVWSRPSKPCDAYDVCGPSGYCDSSLAAASSVPQCKCFPGFVPRNKSGCVRRVALSCDSGDKFLKMERMKLPDRLTLLSNKSLTECQAECLTSCTCTAYAYATLTVGVNSQRCLVWVADLMDLEHVSNGGEDLYVRLSASESVFNNSTESSKSKNKNQSLLVIALPAVSGFILILGCLCCFLWRRRINSKRRREVKKGVLFGDLGSKNAAEIPLLDYNTVMAATNNFSLSNKLGEGGFGPVYKGNLQGQEIAVKRLSKTSGQGNEEFKNEVELIARLQHTKLVRLLGWCMYEDEKLLIYEYLPNKSLDKFLFDTTRSASLDWQKRYHIIEGIAQGLLYLHRYSRLRIIHRDLKTSNILLDDALNPKISDFGLARIFGGNQTEANTKRVVGTYGYMSPEYALDGVFSEKSDVFSFGVIVLEIVTGKRSTGFYPYREALNLLGYVWQLWEEGKGLELLDENLGDSMCAPEVMRCIQIGLLCVQENSADRPTMYADT
;
A
#
# COMPACT_ATOMS: atom_id res chain seq x y z
N MET A 1 37.72 -10.92 -26.19
CA MET A 1 37.84 -11.72 -27.44
C MET A 1 37.50 -13.18 -27.13
N ILE A 2 37.20 -14.01 -28.14
CA ILE A 2 37.04 -15.45 -27.94
C ILE A 2 38.36 -16.13 -28.28
N LYS A 3 38.91 -16.90 -27.34
CA LYS A 3 40.16 -17.67 -27.49
C LYS A 3 39.93 -19.08 -26.94
N ASP A 4 40.19 -20.09 -27.76
CA ASP A 4 40.02 -21.50 -27.41
C ASP A 4 38.62 -21.83 -26.86
N GLY A 5 37.60 -21.18 -27.41
CA GLY A 5 36.20 -21.38 -27.01
C GLY A 5 35.80 -20.64 -25.73
N ASN A 6 36.69 -19.84 -25.13
CA ASN A 6 36.46 -19.06 -23.92
C ASN A 6 36.46 -17.56 -24.22
N LEU A 7 35.70 -16.80 -23.45
CA LEU A 7 35.81 -15.34 -23.43
C LEU A 7 37.05 -14.96 -22.63
N ALA A 8 37.91 -14.13 -23.19
CA ALA A 8 39.14 -13.67 -22.54
C ALA A 8 39.34 -12.16 -22.69
N VAL A 9 39.87 -11.56 -21.62
CA VAL A 9 40.37 -10.18 -21.55
C VAL A 9 41.89 -10.24 -21.42
N MET A 10 42.60 -9.46 -22.22
CA MET A 10 44.07 -9.45 -22.27
C MET A 10 44.63 -8.06 -22.02
N ASP A 11 45.85 -7.99 -21.52
CA ASP A 11 46.65 -6.77 -21.48
C ASP A 11 47.28 -6.44 -22.85
N GLY A 12 48.00 -5.32 -22.93
CA GLY A 12 48.68 -4.88 -24.16
C GLY A 12 49.82 -5.79 -24.62
N ASP A 13 50.35 -6.64 -23.73
CA ASP A 13 51.43 -7.58 -24.00
C ASP A 13 50.90 -8.98 -24.39
N GLY A 14 49.57 -9.15 -24.43
CA GLY A 14 48.91 -10.41 -24.77
C GLY A 14 48.75 -11.39 -23.60
N GLY A 15 49.03 -10.97 -22.36
CA GLY A 15 48.76 -11.70 -21.14
C GLY A 15 47.26 -11.75 -20.84
N ILE A 16 46.73 -12.90 -20.40
CA ILE A 16 45.31 -13.05 -20.06
C ILE A 16 45.07 -12.52 -18.64
N LEU A 17 44.26 -11.47 -18.51
CA LEU A 17 43.87 -10.87 -17.23
C LEU A 17 42.64 -11.55 -16.62
N TRP A 18 41.71 -12.01 -17.45
CA TRP A 18 40.50 -12.72 -17.04
C TRP A 18 40.01 -13.60 -18.18
N SER A 19 39.47 -14.78 -17.86
CA SER A 19 38.80 -15.64 -18.83
C SER A 19 37.70 -16.48 -18.21
N THR A 20 36.68 -16.83 -19.00
CA THR A 20 35.70 -17.85 -18.61
C THR A 20 36.37 -19.22 -18.48
N SER A 21 35.83 -20.07 -17.60
CA SER A 21 36.35 -21.43 -17.35
C SER A 21 35.43 -22.50 -17.97
N VAL A 22 35.06 -22.32 -19.25
CA VAL A 22 34.21 -23.28 -19.95
C VAL A 22 35.08 -24.43 -20.47
N GLY A 23 34.78 -25.65 -20.00
CA GLY A 23 35.56 -26.84 -20.33
C GLY A 23 35.27 -27.37 -21.74
N GLY A 24 36.30 -27.48 -22.58
CA GLY A 24 36.26 -28.25 -23.83
C GLY A 24 37.11 -27.66 -24.96
N SER A 25 38.21 -28.33 -25.31
CA SER A 25 39.11 -27.98 -26.42
C SER A 25 38.47 -28.09 -27.81
N SER A 26 37.27 -28.68 -27.92
CA SER A 26 36.53 -28.85 -29.18
C SER A 26 35.57 -27.70 -29.51
N LEU A 27 35.47 -26.66 -28.68
CA LEU A 27 34.45 -25.60 -28.78
C LEU A 27 34.90 -24.33 -29.53
N SER A 28 36.18 -24.22 -29.92
CA SER A 28 36.79 -22.95 -30.37
C SER A 28 36.16 -22.32 -31.62
N ASN A 29 35.65 -23.12 -32.56
CA ASN A 29 35.06 -22.63 -33.82
C ASN A 29 33.52 -22.54 -33.80
N THR A 30 32.89 -22.82 -32.65
CA THR A 30 31.43 -22.90 -32.56
C THR A 30 30.85 -22.05 -31.43
N THR A 31 31.63 -21.14 -30.87
CA THR A 31 31.21 -20.30 -29.74
C THR A 31 31.15 -18.84 -30.13
N ASN A 32 30.07 -18.17 -29.72
CA ASN A 32 29.84 -16.74 -29.92
C ASN A 32 29.46 -16.09 -28.59
N ALA A 33 29.90 -14.84 -28.39
CA ALA A 33 29.54 -14.02 -27.24
C ALA A 33 28.45 -13.02 -27.66
N VAL A 34 27.37 -12.94 -26.89
CA VAL A 34 26.19 -12.14 -27.23
C VAL A 34 25.76 -11.34 -26.01
N LEU A 35 25.53 -10.03 -26.19
CA LEU A 35 24.85 -9.21 -25.20
C LEU A 35 23.36 -9.24 -25.51
N LEU A 36 22.57 -9.80 -24.60
CA LEU A 36 21.12 -9.88 -24.73
C LEU A 36 20.46 -8.56 -24.33
N ASP A 37 19.23 -8.32 -24.78
CA ASP A 37 18.43 -7.13 -24.42
C ASP A 37 18.16 -7.02 -22.90
N SER A 38 18.26 -8.13 -22.17
CA SER A 38 18.18 -8.16 -20.71
C SER A 38 19.40 -7.55 -20.02
N GLY A 39 20.48 -7.29 -20.75
CA GLY A 39 21.80 -6.94 -20.22
C GLY A 39 22.66 -8.15 -19.83
N ASN A 40 22.14 -9.38 -19.99
CA ASN A 40 22.93 -10.58 -19.73
C ASN A 40 23.91 -10.81 -20.89
N PHE A 41 25.21 -10.76 -20.59
CA PHE A 41 26.26 -11.13 -21.53
C PHE A 41 26.51 -12.64 -21.43
N VAL A 42 26.32 -13.35 -22.54
CA VAL A 42 26.34 -14.81 -22.59
C VAL A 42 27.37 -15.33 -23.58
N LEU A 43 27.96 -16.47 -23.27
CA LEU A 43 28.75 -17.28 -24.18
C LEU A 43 27.93 -18.51 -24.56
N GLN A 44 27.69 -18.72 -25.85
CA GLN A 44 26.81 -19.80 -26.34
C GLN A 44 27.37 -20.48 -27.59
N GLN A 45 26.87 -21.69 -27.88
CA GLN A 45 27.25 -22.44 -29.07
C GLN A 45 26.37 -22.08 -30.28
N THR A 46 26.97 -21.87 -31.45
CA THR A 46 26.33 -21.34 -32.67
C THR A 46 25.17 -22.21 -33.19
N ALA A 47 25.17 -23.52 -32.94
CA ALA A 47 24.16 -24.46 -33.45
C ALA A 47 22.95 -24.67 -32.51
N ALA A 48 22.99 -24.17 -31.27
CA ALA A 48 21.93 -24.37 -30.26
C ALA A 48 20.94 -23.18 -30.17
N ALA A 49 20.89 -22.32 -31.18
CA ALA A 49 20.09 -21.09 -31.18
C ALA A 49 18.56 -21.30 -31.20
N ALA A 50 18.06 -22.55 -31.14
CA ALA A 50 16.67 -22.85 -31.47
C ALA A 50 15.80 -23.46 -30.35
N GLU A 51 16.34 -24.09 -29.30
CA GLU A 51 15.48 -24.67 -28.25
C GLU A 51 16.18 -24.62 -26.87
N ASP A 52 15.39 -24.33 -25.82
CA ASP A 52 15.78 -24.26 -24.40
C ASP A 52 16.91 -25.23 -24.02
N SER A 53 18.13 -24.71 -23.73
CA SER A 53 18.88 -24.93 -22.47
C SER A 53 20.42 -24.78 -22.56
N SER A 54 20.96 -24.08 -21.55
CA SER A 54 22.35 -23.91 -21.12
C SER A 54 23.29 -23.02 -21.97
N TYR A 55 23.35 -21.74 -21.60
CA TYR A 55 24.53 -20.93 -21.90
C TYR A 55 25.78 -21.60 -21.32
N LEU A 56 26.89 -21.54 -22.04
CA LEU A 56 28.18 -22.06 -21.58
C LEU A 56 28.72 -21.24 -20.41
N TRP A 57 28.45 -19.94 -20.44
CA TRP A 57 28.71 -18.98 -19.37
C TRP A 57 27.74 -17.81 -19.50
N GLN A 58 27.36 -17.19 -18.38
CA GLN A 58 26.53 -15.98 -18.38
C GLN A 58 26.93 -15.03 -17.27
N SER A 59 26.95 -13.73 -17.57
CA SER A 59 27.28 -12.67 -16.61
C SER A 59 26.31 -12.61 -15.41
N PHE A 60 25.06 -13.02 -15.60
CA PHE A 60 24.06 -13.04 -14.53
C PHE A 60 24.38 -14.06 -13.42
N ASP A 61 25.28 -15.03 -13.65
CA ASP A 61 25.73 -15.92 -12.58
C ASP A 61 26.88 -15.33 -11.75
N GLU A 62 27.51 -14.24 -12.21
CA GLU A 62 28.63 -13.54 -11.58
C GLU A 62 28.33 -12.04 -11.37
N PRO A 63 27.34 -11.68 -10.53
CA PRO A 63 27.01 -10.27 -10.27
C PRO A 63 28.14 -9.46 -9.65
N THR A 64 28.09 -8.15 -9.93
CA THR A 64 28.87 -7.12 -9.21
C THR A 64 28.02 -6.49 -8.10
N ASP A 65 27.78 -5.18 -8.13
CA ASP A 65 27.04 -4.38 -7.15
C ASP A 65 25.56 -4.17 -7.51
N ASN A 66 25.13 -4.69 -8.66
CA ASN A 66 23.79 -4.49 -9.20
C ASN A 66 23.04 -5.80 -9.35
N PHE A 67 21.78 -5.80 -8.91
CA PHE A 67 20.81 -6.84 -9.22
C PHE A 67 19.81 -6.29 -10.24
N LEU A 68 19.76 -6.92 -11.41
CA LEU A 68 19.02 -6.45 -12.59
C LEU A 68 17.73 -7.24 -12.84
N PRO A 69 16.77 -6.71 -13.63
CA PRO A 69 15.54 -7.41 -13.91
C PRO A 69 15.79 -8.74 -14.62
N ASN A 70 15.04 -9.77 -14.24
CA ASN A 70 15.18 -11.16 -14.70
C ASN A 70 16.50 -11.85 -14.32
N MET A 71 17.38 -11.18 -13.58
CA MET A 71 18.49 -11.85 -12.91
C MET A 71 17.96 -12.69 -11.75
N LEU A 72 18.61 -13.82 -11.49
CA LEU A 72 18.21 -14.75 -10.44
C LEU A 72 19.32 -14.79 -9.38
N LEU A 73 18.98 -14.47 -8.13
CA LEU A 73 19.85 -14.74 -7.00
C LEU A 73 19.37 -16.03 -6.34
N ARG A 74 20.23 -17.04 -6.30
CA ARG A 74 19.94 -18.36 -5.71
C ARG A 74 20.67 -18.55 -4.39
N SER A 75 20.08 -19.34 -3.51
CA SER A 75 20.70 -19.80 -2.28
C SER A 75 20.34 -21.24 -2.00
N ASN A 76 21.36 -22.06 -1.76
CA ASN A 76 21.25 -23.48 -1.44
C ASN A 76 21.40 -23.70 0.06
N MET A 77 20.32 -24.16 0.69
CA MET A 77 20.22 -24.41 2.13
C MET A 77 21.05 -25.62 2.60
N LYS A 78 21.38 -26.54 1.70
CA LYS A 78 22.17 -27.75 2.03
C LYS A 78 23.66 -27.50 1.99
N THR A 79 24.13 -26.81 0.93
CA THR A 79 25.58 -26.52 0.76
C THR A 79 25.99 -25.26 1.50
N GLY A 80 25.04 -24.36 1.81
CA GLY A 80 25.31 -23.05 2.39
C GLY A 80 25.78 -22.03 1.35
N GLU A 81 25.78 -22.39 0.07
CA GLU A 81 26.18 -21.50 -1.02
C GLU A 81 25.04 -20.52 -1.36
N ALA A 82 25.39 -19.25 -1.59
CA ALA A 82 24.44 -18.23 -2.01
C ALA A 82 25.09 -17.26 -2.99
N GLN A 83 24.39 -16.99 -4.08
CA GLN A 83 24.73 -15.88 -4.97
C GLN A 83 24.40 -14.56 -4.26
N ARG A 84 25.35 -13.62 -4.30
CA ARG A 84 25.25 -12.30 -3.67
C ARG A 84 25.78 -11.26 -4.63
N ILE A 85 25.16 -10.08 -4.64
CA ILE A 85 25.81 -8.89 -5.19
C ILE A 85 26.77 -8.33 -4.13
N SER A 86 27.90 -7.78 -4.55
CA SER A 86 28.93 -7.20 -3.69
C SER A 86 29.13 -5.74 -4.03
N SER A 87 29.19 -4.87 -3.01
CA SER A 87 29.40 -3.44 -3.20
C SER A 87 30.74 -3.19 -3.88
N TRP A 88 30.92 -2.03 -4.48
CA TRP A 88 32.26 -1.54 -4.80
C TRP A 88 33.02 -1.16 -3.53
N THR A 89 34.35 -1.03 -3.65
CA THR A 89 35.20 -0.53 -2.56
C THR A 89 34.94 0.95 -2.30
N SER A 90 34.72 1.73 -3.37
CA SER A 90 34.34 3.15 -3.34
C SER A 90 33.64 3.53 -4.64
N SER A 91 33.15 4.76 -4.78
CA SER A 91 32.50 5.22 -6.02
C SER A 91 33.37 5.10 -7.27
N ASP A 92 34.69 5.15 -7.09
CA ASP A 92 35.66 5.23 -8.20
C ASP A 92 36.50 3.95 -8.33
N ASN A 93 36.29 2.97 -7.44
CA ASN A 93 37.02 1.70 -7.45
C ASN A 93 36.05 0.51 -7.46
N PRO A 94 35.86 -0.15 -8.62
CA PRO A 94 34.91 -1.25 -8.79
C PRO A 94 35.36 -2.59 -8.18
N ALA A 95 36.52 -2.64 -7.54
CA ALA A 95 36.95 -3.83 -6.81
C ALA A 95 35.92 -4.22 -5.73
N PRO A 96 35.71 -5.52 -5.44
CA PRO A 96 34.77 -5.98 -4.42
C PRO A 96 35.01 -5.31 -3.06
N GLY A 97 33.97 -4.68 -2.54
CA GLY A 97 33.96 -3.96 -1.27
C GLY A 97 33.57 -4.84 -0.09
N ASN A 98 33.26 -4.19 1.04
CA ASN A 98 33.03 -4.87 2.32
C ASN A 98 31.57 -5.28 2.55
N PHE A 99 30.65 -4.95 1.65
CA PHE A 99 29.24 -5.28 1.81
C PHE A 99 28.74 -6.22 0.72
N SER A 100 27.86 -7.14 1.09
CA SER A 100 27.18 -8.02 0.13
C SER A 100 25.68 -8.11 0.43
N PHE A 101 24.87 -8.42 -0.58
CA PHE A 101 23.41 -8.51 -0.48
C PHE A 101 22.87 -9.74 -1.21
N GLY A 102 21.94 -10.45 -0.57
CA GLY A 102 21.40 -11.70 -1.10
C GLY A 102 20.50 -12.45 -0.12
N ILE A 103 20.09 -13.65 -0.49
CA ILE A 103 19.26 -14.54 0.34
C ILE A 103 20.11 -15.17 1.44
N ASP A 104 19.59 -15.22 2.67
CA ASP A 104 20.26 -15.91 3.77
C ASP A 104 20.37 -17.43 3.51
N PRO A 105 21.58 -18.01 3.40
CA PRO A 105 21.76 -19.45 3.20
C PRO A 105 21.43 -20.29 4.42
N LYS A 106 21.34 -19.69 5.62
CA LYS A 106 21.09 -20.46 6.86
C LYS A 106 19.61 -20.83 7.00
N ASN A 107 18.72 -19.92 6.63
CA ASN A 107 17.28 -20.09 6.85
C ASN A 107 16.40 -19.74 5.64
N SER A 108 16.99 -19.29 4.52
CA SER A 108 16.39 -19.00 3.19
C SER A 108 14.92 -18.55 3.20
N LEU A 109 14.59 -17.66 4.13
CA LEU A 109 13.29 -16.99 4.20
C LEU A 109 13.48 -15.48 4.29
N GLN A 110 14.72 -14.99 4.17
CA GLN A 110 15.09 -13.60 4.44
C GLN A 110 16.19 -13.17 3.47
N ILE A 111 16.24 -11.87 3.23
CA ILE A 111 17.31 -11.20 2.51
C ILE A 111 18.13 -10.41 3.53
N VAL A 112 19.44 -10.44 3.38
CA VAL A 112 20.39 -9.83 4.30
C VAL A 112 21.36 -8.95 3.52
N ILE A 113 21.76 -7.84 4.13
CA ILE A 113 23.00 -7.14 3.78
C ILE A 113 24.03 -7.60 4.80
N TRP A 114 25.14 -8.16 4.35
CA TRP A 114 26.26 -8.51 5.22
C TRP A 114 27.36 -7.46 5.14
N GLN A 115 28.04 -7.25 6.25
CA GLN A 115 29.32 -6.58 6.34
C GLN A 115 30.42 -7.64 6.58
N GLY A 116 31.48 -7.58 5.79
CA GLY A 116 32.49 -8.63 5.75
C GLY A 116 31.92 -9.96 5.23
N SER A 117 32.42 -11.08 5.76
CA SER A 117 32.05 -12.41 5.28
C SER A 117 30.62 -12.83 5.65
N ASP A 118 30.18 -12.56 6.89
CA ASP A 118 28.93 -13.12 7.41
C ASP A 118 28.29 -12.32 8.57
N THR A 119 28.65 -11.04 8.77
CA THR A 119 28.04 -10.22 9.82
C THR A 119 26.81 -9.49 9.28
N PRO A 120 25.59 -9.72 9.77
CA PRO A 120 24.42 -8.99 9.29
C PRO A 120 24.50 -7.50 9.60
N HIS A 121 24.35 -6.67 8.57
CA HIS A 121 24.23 -5.21 8.64
C HIS A 121 22.75 -4.78 8.62
N TRP A 122 21.94 -5.50 7.84
CA TRP A 122 20.49 -5.31 7.70
C TRP A 122 19.81 -6.63 7.38
N ARG A 123 18.53 -6.77 7.78
CA ARG A 123 17.71 -7.94 7.47
C ARG A 123 16.28 -7.57 7.11
N SER A 124 15.76 -8.27 6.10
CA SER A 124 14.37 -8.18 5.65
C SER A 124 13.37 -8.81 6.63
N HIS A 125 12.08 -8.70 6.35
CA HIS A 125 11.08 -9.51 7.05
C HIS A 125 11.20 -10.97 6.59
N VAL A 126 10.67 -11.90 7.40
CA VAL A 126 10.52 -13.30 6.99
C VAL A 126 9.52 -13.37 5.84
N TRP A 127 9.87 -14.10 4.80
CA TRP A 127 9.00 -14.34 3.67
C TRP A 127 7.72 -15.06 4.11
N ASN A 128 6.58 -14.46 3.82
CA ASN A 128 5.25 -14.94 4.22
C ASN A 128 4.36 -15.30 3.03
N GLY A 129 4.96 -15.63 1.87
CA GLY A 129 4.23 -15.94 0.64
C GLY A 129 3.59 -14.71 -0.03
N LYS A 130 3.83 -13.50 0.50
CA LYS A 130 3.28 -12.23 -0.02
C LYS A 130 4.32 -11.12 -0.20
N SER A 131 5.41 -11.05 0.55
CA SER A 131 6.45 -10.01 0.37
C SER A 131 7.73 -10.38 1.12
N LEU A 132 8.90 -9.90 0.67
CA LEU A 132 10.19 -10.02 1.38
C LEU A 132 10.68 -8.71 2.00
N SER A 133 10.42 -7.54 1.40
CA SER A 133 11.11 -6.27 1.77
C SER A 133 10.64 -5.55 3.04
N GLY A 134 9.57 -6.01 3.71
CA GLY A 134 9.02 -5.29 4.88
C GLY A 134 8.35 -3.95 4.54
N THR A 135 8.30 -3.59 3.26
CA THR A 135 7.48 -2.53 2.69
C THR A 135 6.50 -3.17 1.72
N ARG A 136 5.41 -2.48 1.36
CA ARG A 136 4.57 -2.86 0.23
C ARG A 136 5.41 -2.81 -1.07
N GLU A 137 6.22 -3.82 -1.31
CA GLU A 137 6.24 -4.45 -2.62
C GLU A 137 4.93 -5.21 -2.70
N SER A 138 3.91 -4.43 -3.03
CA SER A 138 2.63 -4.91 -3.51
C SER A 138 2.83 -6.12 -4.41
N ASN A 139 2.23 -7.24 -3.99
CA ASN A 139 2.00 -8.40 -4.83
C ASN A 139 1.35 -8.02 -6.16
N ALA A 140 1.54 -8.93 -7.11
CA ALA A 140 0.99 -9.05 -8.46
C ALA A 140 -0.52 -8.77 -8.66
N ASN A 141 -1.29 -8.38 -7.62
CA ASN A 141 -2.72 -8.11 -7.68
C ASN A 141 -3.12 -6.66 -7.31
N SER A 142 -2.18 -5.75 -7.05
CA SER A 142 -2.50 -4.32 -7.13
C SER A 142 -2.04 -3.79 -8.49
N SER A 143 -2.96 -3.24 -9.25
CA SER A 143 -2.78 -2.61 -10.56
C SER A 143 -1.91 -1.33 -10.55
N SER A 144 -0.97 -1.20 -9.59
CA SER A 144 -0.18 0.00 -9.32
C SER A 144 1.32 -0.26 -9.13
N SER A 145 1.78 -1.51 -9.16
CA SER A 145 3.19 -1.88 -8.97
C SER A 145 3.87 -1.98 -10.33
N GLN A 146 4.95 -1.24 -10.58
CA GLN A 146 5.73 -1.34 -11.82
C GLN A 146 6.63 -2.58 -11.89
N TYR A 147 6.83 -3.30 -10.77
CA TYR A 147 7.69 -4.47 -10.65
C TYR A 147 7.09 -5.52 -9.73
N VAL A 148 7.44 -6.78 -9.96
CA VAL A 148 7.12 -7.94 -9.11
C VAL A 148 8.40 -8.63 -8.70
N ILE A 149 8.53 -8.95 -7.41
CA ILE A 149 9.51 -9.93 -6.95
C ILE A 149 8.87 -11.32 -7.02
N LYS A 150 9.44 -12.18 -7.83
CA LYS A 150 9.11 -13.60 -7.92
C LYS A 150 10.07 -14.36 -7.00
N VAL A 151 9.49 -15.24 -6.21
CA VAL A 151 10.21 -16.08 -5.26
C VAL A 151 9.89 -17.53 -5.61
N ALA A 152 10.92 -18.32 -5.85
CA ALA A 152 10.77 -19.76 -6.01
C ALA A 152 11.48 -20.45 -4.85
N VAL A 153 10.76 -21.36 -4.19
CA VAL A 153 11.29 -22.15 -3.08
C VAL A 153 11.07 -23.62 -3.38
N ASN A 154 12.15 -24.37 -3.42
CA ASN A 154 12.11 -25.83 -3.45
C ASN A 154 12.67 -26.38 -2.11
N LYS A 155 12.88 -27.70 -2.02
CA LYS A 155 13.33 -28.33 -0.76
C LYS A 155 14.71 -27.87 -0.29
N ASP A 156 15.59 -27.53 -1.23
CA ASP A 156 17.03 -27.34 -0.98
C ASP A 156 17.54 -25.95 -1.43
N GLU A 157 16.75 -25.21 -2.20
CA GLU A 157 17.12 -23.95 -2.82
C GLU A 157 15.96 -22.94 -2.77
N MET A 158 16.30 -21.69 -2.45
CA MET A 158 15.47 -20.53 -2.66
C MET A 158 16.09 -19.66 -3.74
N SER A 159 15.25 -19.09 -4.62
CA SER A 159 15.68 -18.07 -5.56
C SER A 159 14.74 -16.87 -5.58
N ILE A 160 15.32 -15.70 -5.81
CA ILE A 160 14.61 -14.44 -5.99
C ILE A 160 14.96 -13.84 -7.35
N MET A 161 13.93 -13.31 -8.00
CA MET A 161 14.03 -12.58 -9.26
C MET A 161 13.07 -11.41 -9.19
N PHE A 162 13.44 -10.25 -9.70
CA PHE A 162 12.48 -9.18 -9.91
C PHE A 162 12.32 -8.90 -11.39
N SER A 163 11.09 -8.58 -11.81
CA SER A 163 10.77 -8.27 -13.20
C SER A 163 9.74 -7.16 -13.26
N PRO A 164 9.77 -6.27 -14.28
CA PRO A 164 8.71 -5.29 -14.49
C PRO A 164 7.35 -5.97 -14.72
N THR A 165 6.27 -5.35 -14.25
CA THR A 165 4.88 -5.83 -14.45
C THR A 165 4.37 -5.55 -15.86
N GLN A 166 4.77 -4.42 -16.45
CA GLN A 166 4.40 -4.00 -17.80
C GLN A 166 5.55 -3.18 -18.42
N GLY A 167 5.89 -3.45 -19.68
CA GLY A 167 6.87 -2.69 -20.45
C GLY A 167 8.35 -2.93 -20.06
N THR A 168 9.22 -2.02 -20.53
CA THR A 168 10.69 -2.09 -20.46
C THR A 168 11.29 -1.01 -19.55
N VAL A 169 10.69 -0.75 -18.39
CA VAL A 169 11.20 0.27 -17.46
C VAL A 169 12.51 -0.20 -16.82
N LEU A 170 13.62 0.51 -17.10
CA LEU A 170 14.93 0.20 -16.53
C LEU A 170 14.91 0.39 -15.00
N ALA A 171 15.26 -0.67 -14.28
CA ALA A 171 15.38 -0.66 -12.84
C ALA A 171 16.55 -1.51 -12.38
N ARG A 172 17.07 -1.21 -11.20
CA ARG A 172 18.14 -1.99 -10.57
C ARG A 172 18.10 -1.82 -9.06
N TYR A 173 18.50 -2.86 -8.35
CA TYR A 173 18.97 -2.71 -6.97
C TYR A 173 20.46 -2.46 -7.02
N ALA A 174 20.91 -1.38 -6.40
CA ALA A 174 22.32 -0.98 -6.35
C ALA A 174 22.81 -1.05 -4.90
N LEU A 175 23.87 -1.82 -4.65
CA LEU A 175 24.51 -1.90 -3.33
C LEU A 175 25.68 -0.93 -3.26
N GLU A 176 25.53 0.12 -2.48
CA GLU A 176 26.55 1.15 -2.32
C GLU A 176 27.69 0.70 -1.40
N PRO A 177 28.90 1.29 -1.52
CA PRO A 177 30.04 1.02 -0.62
C PRO A 177 29.75 1.28 0.86
N THR A 178 28.70 2.05 1.16
CA THR A 178 28.23 2.37 2.52
C THR A 178 27.41 1.26 3.16
N GLY A 179 27.10 0.17 2.43
CA GLY A 179 26.23 -0.90 2.91
C GLY A 179 24.75 -0.61 2.75
N THR A 180 24.40 0.39 1.92
CA THR A 180 23.01 0.74 1.61
C THR A 180 22.61 0.15 0.25
N VAL A 181 21.55 -0.66 0.22
CA VAL A 181 20.91 -1.07 -1.03
C VAL A 181 19.84 -0.05 -1.42
N LYS A 182 19.84 0.38 -2.68
CA LYS A 182 18.86 1.31 -3.24
C LYS A 182 18.11 0.66 -4.39
N MET A 183 16.79 0.76 -4.39
CA MET A 183 15.99 0.46 -5.58
C MET A 183 15.94 1.72 -6.44
N MET A 184 16.54 1.64 -7.62
CA MET A 184 16.64 2.73 -8.56
C MET A 184 15.79 2.43 -9.79
N VAL A 185 15.05 3.43 -10.27
CA VAL A 185 14.29 3.39 -11.52
C VAL A 185 14.80 4.50 -12.41
N TRP A 186 15.03 4.21 -13.69
CA TRP A 186 15.45 5.21 -14.65
C TRP A 186 14.27 6.11 -15.01
N ASN A 187 14.42 7.41 -14.78
CA ASN A 187 13.51 8.39 -15.33
C ASN A 187 14.05 8.82 -16.69
N ASP A 188 13.35 8.39 -17.73
CA ASP A 188 13.79 8.66 -19.09
C ASP A 188 13.60 10.12 -19.53
N VAL A 189 12.73 10.90 -18.87
CA VAL A 189 12.59 12.34 -19.13
C VAL A 189 13.72 13.13 -18.47
N ALA A 190 13.98 12.87 -17.19
CA ALA A 190 15.05 13.57 -16.47
C ALA A 190 16.45 13.02 -16.79
N LYS A 191 16.54 11.94 -17.59
CA LYS A 191 17.75 11.19 -17.93
C LYS A 191 18.61 10.90 -16.69
N ASN A 192 17.95 10.49 -15.61
CA ASN A 192 18.60 10.21 -14.34
C ASN A 192 17.98 9.01 -13.61
N TRP A 193 18.72 8.46 -12.66
CA TRP A 193 18.22 7.42 -11.76
C TRP A 193 17.47 8.04 -10.59
N ILE A 194 16.22 7.63 -10.38
CA ILE A 194 15.41 8.00 -9.23
C ILE A 194 15.45 6.89 -8.20
N MET A 195 15.78 7.24 -6.95
CA MET A 195 15.70 6.34 -5.81
C MET A 195 14.25 6.20 -5.35
N VAL A 196 13.72 4.99 -5.40
CA VAL A 196 12.37 4.66 -4.94
C VAL A 196 12.37 4.41 -3.43
N TRP A 197 13.37 3.67 -2.96
CA TRP A 197 13.59 3.40 -1.54
C TRP A 197 15.03 2.92 -1.31
N SER A 198 15.47 2.94 -0.05
CA SER A 198 16.76 2.41 0.38
C SER A 198 16.66 1.56 1.66
N ARG A 199 17.65 0.71 1.90
CA ARG A 199 17.84 -0.03 3.16
C ARG A 199 19.33 -0.12 3.53
N PRO A 200 19.72 0.10 4.79
CA PRO A 200 18.93 0.74 5.87
C PRO A 200 18.47 2.16 5.51
N SER A 201 17.32 2.61 6.04
CA SER A 201 16.75 3.95 5.82
C SER A 201 16.39 4.71 7.09
N LYS A 202 16.17 3.99 8.19
CA LYS A 202 15.82 4.53 9.51
C LYS A 202 16.61 3.82 10.60
N PRO A 203 16.74 4.41 11.81
CA PRO A 203 17.56 3.82 12.87
C PRO A 203 17.18 2.38 13.25
N CYS A 204 15.88 2.02 13.23
CA CYS A 204 15.43 0.66 13.53
C CYS A 204 15.75 -0.37 12.43
N ASP A 205 16.20 0.05 11.24
CA ASP A 205 16.51 -0.88 10.15
C ASP A 205 17.86 -1.58 10.37
N ALA A 206 18.81 -0.92 11.03
CA ALA A 206 20.11 -1.51 11.32
C ALA A 206 19.94 -2.77 12.19
N TYR A 207 20.77 -3.78 11.91
CA TYR A 207 20.63 -5.08 12.56
C TYR A 207 20.85 -5.00 14.08
N ASP A 208 19.90 -5.56 14.83
CA ASP A 208 19.97 -5.81 16.28
C ASP A 208 20.26 -4.59 17.18
N VAL A 209 19.76 -3.42 16.79
CA VAL A 209 20.00 -2.14 17.49
C VAL A 209 19.54 -2.13 18.95
N CYS A 210 18.51 -2.90 19.30
CA CYS A 210 17.96 -2.95 20.66
C CYS A 210 18.49 -4.09 21.51
N GLY A 211 19.32 -4.96 20.92
CA GLY A 211 19.91 -6.11 21.58
C GLY A 211 18.91 -7.21 21.99
N PRO A 212 19.42 -8.23 22.72
CA PRO A 212 18.69 -9.46 22.99
C PRO A 212 17.34 -9.25 23.68
N SER A 213 16.27 -9.80 23.12
CA SER A 213 14.87 -9.71 23.59
C SER A 213 14.32 -8.29 23.79
N GLY A 214 15.01 -7.27 23.26
CA GLY A 214 14.49 -5.91 23.11
C GLY A 214 14.01 -5.69 21.68
N TYR A 215 13.02 -4.81 21.49
CA TYR A 215 12.50 -4.48 20.16
C TYR A 215 12.54 -2.98 19.89
N CYS A 216 12.78 -2.60 18.64
CA CYS A 216 12.73 -1.21 18.19
C CYS A 216 11.29 -0.84 17.79
N ASP A 217 10.73 0.24 18.35
CA ASP A 217 9.37 0.67 18.03
C ASP A 217 9.37 1.74 16.93
N SER A 218 9.19 1.32 15.68
CA SER A 218 9.20 2.24 14.54
C SER A 218 7.91 3.03 14.36
N SER A 219 6.84 2.69 15.09
CA SER A 219 5.60 3.48 15.12
C SER A 219 5.78 4.84 15.79
N LEU A 220 6.80 4.99 16.65
CA LEU A 220 7.14 6.23 17.35
C LEU A 220 8.42 6.88 16.79
N ALA A 221 9.21 6.16 15.99
CA ALA A 221 10.52 6.59 15.50
C ALA A 221 10.48 7.52 14.26
N ALA A 222 9.31 7.78 13.67
CA ALA A 222 9.18 8.67 12.51
C ALA A 222 9.56 10.15 12.79
N ALA A 223 9.83 10.51 14.05
CA ALA A 223 10.19 11.86 14.49
C ALA A 223 11.54 11.94 15.24
N SER A 224 12.32 10.85 15.35
CA SER A 224 13.55 10.82 16.15
C SER A 224 14.70 10.14 15.41
N SER A 225 15.91 10.71 15.51
CA SER A 225 17.16 10.14 14.99
C SER A 225 17.71 8.99 15.84
N VAL A 226 17.08 8.68 16.98
CA VAL A 226 17.53 7.66 17.94
C VAL A 226 16.55 6.47 17.96
N PRO A 227 17.04 5.22 17.88
CA PRO A 227 16.20 4.03 17.94
C PRO A 227 15.45 3.92 19.28
N GLN A 228 14.14 3.71 19.21
CA GLN A 228 13.27 3.64 20.39
C GLN A 228 13.16 2.19 20.87
N CYS A 229 14.14 1.75 21.66
CA CYS A 229 14.20 0.39 22.18
C CYS A 229 13.28 0.18 23.39
N LYS A 230 12.49 -0.89 23.35
CA LYS A 230 11.55 -1.28 24.40
C LYS A 230 11.71 -2.75 24.78
N CYS A 231 11.34 -3.07 26.01
CA CYS A 231 11.18 -4.45 26.46
C CYS A 231 9.73 -4.89 26.30
N PHE A 232 9.52 -6.18 26.04
CA PHE A 232 8.19 -6.77 26.10
C PHE A 232 7.57 -6.63 27.50
N PRO A 233 6.23 -6.55 27.62
CA PRO A 233 5.56 -6.81 28.88
C PRO A 233 6.07 -8.11 29.53
N GLY A 234 6.44 -8.07 30.81
CA GLY A 234 7.07 -9.20 31.51
C GLY A 234 8.60 -9.26 31.39
N PHE A 235 9.23 -8.33 30.68
CA PHE A 235 10.69 -8.19 30.60
C PHE A 235 11.16 -6.90 31.27
N VAL A 236 12.44 -6.85 31.62
CA VAL A 236 13.13 -5.70 32.21
C VAL A 236 14.46 -5.47 31.47
N PRO A 237 14.96 -4.22 31.40
CA PRO A 237 16.23 -3.93 30.74
C PRO A 237 17.41 -4.68 31.36
N ARG A 238 18.35 -5.14 30.53
CA ARG A 238 19.64 -5.69 30.96
C ARG A 238 20.67 -4.56 31.08
N ASN A 239 21.67 -4.72 31.95
CA ASN A 239 22.81 -3.80 31.98
C ASN A 239 23.53 -3.83 30.61
N LYS A 240 23.69 -2.64 30.00
CA LYS A 240 24.29 -2.36 28.67
C LYS A 240 23.32 -2.38 27.48
N SER A 241 22.61 -3.46 27.20
CA SER A 241 21.64 -3.53 26.09
C SER A 241 20.73 -4.78 26.17
N GLY A 242 19.56 -4.71 25.55
CA GLY A 242 18.58 -5.79 25.55
C GLY A 242 17.71 -5.85 26.81
N CYS A 243 16.94 -6.93 26.90
CA CYS A 243 15.96 -7.19 27.93
C CYS A 243 16.06 -8.63 28.42
N VAL A 244 15.68 -8.87 29.66
CA VAL A 244 15.59 -10.19 30.28
C VAL A 244 14.21 -10.37 30.89
N ARG A 245 13.72 -11.61 30.94
CA ARG A 245 12.44 -11.91 31.61
C ARG A 245 12.53 -11.49 33.08
N ARG A 246 11.47 -10.86 33.58
CA ARG A 246 11.35 -10.50 34.99
C ARG A 246 11.22 -11.75 35.85
N VAL A 247 10.42 -12.71 35.42
CA VAL A 247 10.30 -14.04 36.04
C VAL A 247 10.83 -15.12 35.10
N ALA A 248 11.69 -16.00 35.63
CA ALA A 248 12.22 -17.14 34.88
C ALA A 248 11.10 -18.11 34.45
N LEU A 249 11.28 -18.77 33.31
CA LEU A 249 10.36 -19.81 32.85
C LEU A 249 10.40 -21.01 33.80
N SER A 250 9.24 -21.58 34.10
CA SER A 250 9.17 -22.78 34.96
C SER A 250 9.24 -24.08 34.15
N CYS A 251 8.94 -24.05 32.84
CA CYS A 251 8.77 -25.20 31.95
C CYS A 251 7.64 -26.19 32.34
N ASP A 252 7.27 -26.29 33.62
CA ASP A 252 6.23 -27.18 34.13
C ASP A 252 4.82 -26.70 33.77
N SER A 253 4.29 -27.08 32.60
CA SER A 253 2.88 -26.99 32.11
C SER A 253 2.06 -25.70 32.33
N GLY A 254 2.64 -24.67 32.95
CA GLY A 254 1.99 -23.42 33.32
C GLY A 254 2.47 -22.23 32.51
N ASP A 255 3.61 -22.32 31.80
CA ASP A 255 4.06 -21.21 30.95
C ASP A 255 2.98 -20.84 29.91
N LYS A 256 2.85 -19.54 29.65
CA LYS A 256 1.88 -18.97 28.71
C LYS A 256 2.61 -18.11 27.69
N PHE A 257 1.90 -17.75 26.62
CA PHE A 257 2.45 -16.88 25.58
C PHE A 257 1.82 -15.50 25.62
N LEU A 258 2.67 -14.48 25.57
CA LEU A 258 2.28 -13.11 25.27
C LEU A 258 2.23 -12.95 23.75
N LYS A 259 1.06 -12.61 23.22
CA LYS A 259 0.90 -12.26 21.81
C LYS A 259 1.35 -10.82 21.58
N MET A 260 2.33 -10.64 20.71
CA MET A 260 2.80 -9.36 20.19
C MET A 260 2.40 -9.26 18.71
N GLU A 261 1.53 -8.31 18.38
CA GLU A 261 1.08 -8.12 17.00
C GLU A 261 2.04 -7.22 16.23
N ARG A 262 2.08 -7.38 14.89
CA ARG A 262 2.78 -6.47 13.98
C ARG A 262 4.29 -6.38 14.22
N MET A 263 4.92 -7.54 14.40
CA MET A 263 6.35 -7.65 14.65
C MET A 263 7.11 -8.02 13.36
N LYS A 264 8.27 -7.40 13.16
CA LYS A 264 9.37 -8.00 12.38
C LYS A 264 9.89 -9.17 13.21
N LEU A 265 9.61 -10.39 12.75
CA LEU A 265 9.94 -11.61 13.48
C LEU A 265 11.46 -11.73 13.72
N PRO A 266 11.90 -12.27 14.87
CA PRO A 266 13.30 -12.30 15.25
C PRO A 266 14.16 -13.15 14.31
N ASP A 267 15.46 -12.85 14.29
CA ASP A 267 16.45 -13.65 13.59
C ASP A 267 16.68 -15.02 14.28
N ARG A 268 17.45 -15.93 13.67
CA ARG A 268 17.77 -17.28 14.17
C ARG A 268 16.53 -18.16 14.38
N LEU A 269 15.60 -18.08 13.44
CA LEU A 269 14.40 -18.90 13.40
C LEU A 269 14.73 -20.37 13.15
N THR A 270 13.87 -21.27 13.62
CA THR A 270 13.81 -22.67 13.20
C THR A 270 12.46 -22.95 12.57
N LEU A 271 12.46 -23.44 11.32
CA LEU A 271 11.25 -23.79 10.60
C LEU A 271 10.82 -25.23 10.94
N LEU A 272 9.59 -25.39 11.43
CA LEU A 272 8.95 -26.69 11.63
C LEU A 272 7.90 -26.91 10.52
N SER A 273 8.10 -27.96 9.73
CA SER A 273 7.20 -28.31 8.63
C SER A 273 5.95 -29.04 9.12
N ASN A 274 4.83 -28.83 8.43
CA ASN A 274 3.55 -29.56 8.62
C ASN A 274 3.04 -29.53 10.06
N LYS A 275 3.01 -28.35 10.68
CA LYS A 275 2.41 -28.13 11.99
C LYS A 275 1.25 -27.16 11.84
N SER A 276 0.12 -27.46 12.47
CA SER A 276 -0.97 -26.53 12.71
C SER A 276 -0.57 -25.48 13.75
N LEU A 277 -1.38 -24.42 13.90
CA LEU A 277 -1.17 -23.40 14.94
C LEU A 277 -1.08 -24.01 16.34
N THR A 278 -1.99 -24.95 16.65
CA THR A 278 -2.05 -25.63 17.95
C THR A 278 -0.85 -26.55 18.18
N GLU A 279 -0.39 -27.24 17.14
CA GLU A 279 0.80 -28.08 17.23
C GLU A 279 2.07 -27.23 17.36
N CYS A 280 2.18 -26.11 16.64
CA CYS A 280 3.30 -25.19 16.75
C CYS A 280 3.46 -24.64 18.17
N GLN A 281 2.34 -24.26 18.79
CA GLN A 281 2.29 -23.85 20.18
C GLN A 281 2.70 -25.00 21.12
N ALA A 282 2.19 -26.21 20.90
CA ALA A 282 2.50 -27.37 21.72
C ALA A 282 3.98 -27.74 21.66
N GLU A 283 4.59 -27.75 20.47
CA GLU A 283 6.03 -28.00 20.27
C GLU A 283 6.91 -26.98 21.03
N CYS A 284 6.49 -25.72 21.06
CA CYS A 284 7.20 -24.72 21.85
C CYS A 284 7.01 -24.96 23.36
N LEU A 285 5.82 -25.36 23.82
CA LEU A 285 5.58 -25.64 25.25
C LEU A 285 6.35 -26.87 25.75
N THR A 286 6.39 -27.94 24.96
CA THR A 286 7.07 -29.19 25.32
C THR A 286 8.59 -29.02 25.41
N SER A 287 9.17 -28.12 24.63
CA SER A 287 10.59 -27.79 24.68
C SER A 287 10.88 -26.71 25.74
N CYS A 288 11.56 -27.05 26.84
CA CYS A 288 11.93 -26.07 27.88
C CYS A 288 12.84 -24.94 27.39
N THR A 289 13.51 -25.12 26.26
CA THR A 289 14.41 -24.11 25.68
C THR A 289 13.67 -23.15 24.75
N CYS A 290 12.45 -23.46 24.32
CA CYS A 290 11.71 -22.58 23.42
C CYS A 290 11.32 -21.27 24.11
N THR A 291 11.69 -20.14 23.49
CA THR A 291 11.49 -18.79 24.01
C THR A 291 10.35 -18.05 23.31
N ALA A 292 10.02 -18.41 22.07
CA ALA A 292 8.89 -17.86 21.32
C ALA A 292 8.51 -18.75 20.13
N TYR A 293 7.31 -18.55 19.60
CA TYR A 293 6.90 -19.09 18.30
C TYR A 293 6.13 -18.07 17.47
N ALA A 294 6.04 -18.31 16.17
CA ALA A 294 5.21 -17.56 15.24
C ALA A 294 4.58 -18.54 14.24
N TYR A 295 3.40 -18.20 13.75
CA TYR A 295 2.65 -19.06 12.85
C TYR A 295 2.00 -18.25 11.74
N ALA A 296 2.08 -18.75 10.51
CA ALA A 296 1.42 -18.15 9.36
C ALA A 296 0.84 -19.22 8.42
N THR A 297 -0.34 -18.94 7.87
CA THR A 297 -0.91 -19.70 6.75
C THR A 297 -0.52 -19.01 5.46
N LEU A 298 0.30 -19.66 4.63
CA LEU A 298 0.83 -19.11 3.39
C LEU A 298 -0.18 -19.31 2.25
N THR A 299 -0.38 -18.27 1.44
CA THR A 299 -1.28 -18.31 0.26
C THR A 299 -0.60 -18.86 -0.99
N VAL A 300 0.73 -18.99 -0.98
CA VAL A 300 1.58 -19.45 -2.10
C VAL A 300 2.80 -20.20 -1.53
N GLY A 301 3.16 -21.36 -2.09
CA GLY A 301 4.33 -22.17 -1.69
C GLY A 301 4.01 -23.65 -1.42
N VAL A 302 5.05 -24.50 -1.37
CA VAL A 302 4.95 -25.98 -1.25
C VAL A 302 4.32 -26.42 0.09
N ASN A 303 4.32 -25.56 1.11
CA ASN A 303 3.65 -25.77 2.40
C ASN A 303 2.75 -24.57 2.73
N SER A 304 1.44 -24.81 2.86
CA SER A 304 0.44 -23.77 3.19
C SER A 304 0.52 -23.28 4.65
N GLN A 305 1.39 -23.85 5.47
CA GLN A 305 1.53 -23.58 6.90
C GLN A 305 3.01 -23.43 7.26
N ARG A 306 3.36 -22.35 7.96
CA ARG A 306 4.70 -22.04 8.45
C ARG A 306 4.66 -21.91 9.97
N CYS A 307 5.27 -22.86 10.67
CA CYS A 307 5.54 -22.80 12.10
C CYS A 307 7.00 -22.43 12.33
N LEU A 308 7.24 -21.33 13.03
CA LEU A 308 8.57 -20.88 13.42
C LEU A 308 8.74 -20.92 14.93
N VAL A 309 9.87 -21.44 15.40
CA VAL A 309 10.21 -21.47 16.82
C VAL A 309 11.60 -20.89 17.06
N TRP A 310 11.81 -20.33 18.26
CA TRP A 310 13.08 -19.81 18.72
C TRP A 310 13.46 -20.44 20.05
N VAL A 311 14.74 -20.78 20.23
CA VAL A 311 15.26 -21.46 21.44
C VAL A 311 16.32 -20.65 22.21
N ALA A 312 16.55 -19.41 21.78
CA ALA A 312 17.55 -18.51 22.35
C ALA A 312 16.94 -17.11 22.55
N ASP A 313 17.79 -16.15 22.95
CA ASP A 313 17.39 -14.75 22.98
C ASP A 313 16.89 -14.29 21.60
N LEU A 314 15.83 -13.49 21.60
CA LEU A 314 15.18 -13.01 20.39
C LEU A 314 15.95 -11.79 19.86
N MET A 315 16.51 -11.87 18.66
CA MET A 315 17.41 -10.83 18.11
C MET A 315 16.73 -10.06 16.97
N ASP A 316 17.14 -8.81 16.75
CA ASP A 316 16.72 -7.98 15.61
C ASP A 316 15.19 -7.85 15.45
N LEU A 317 14.52 -7.51 16.55
CA LEU A 317 13.08 -7.29 16.63
C LEU A 317 12.70 -5.83 16.32
N GLU A 318 11.61 -5.66 15.59
CA GLU A 318 11.00 -4.35 15.33
C GLU A 318 9.48 -4.45 15.46
N HIS A 319 8.85 -3.45 16.08
CA HIS A 319 7.40 -3.27 16.05
C HIS A 319 7.05 -2.27 14.94
N VAL A 320 6.28 -2.71 13.94
CA VAL A 320 6.05 -1.96 12.70
C VAL A 320 4.66 -1.34 12.62
N SER A 321 4.60 -0.08 12.17
CA SER A 321 3.35 0.69 12.04
C SER A 321 2.44 0.21 10.90
N ASN A 322 2.98 -0.49 9.90
CA ASN A 322 2.28 -1.08 8.75
C ASN A 322 2.87 -2.46 8.43
N GLY A 323 2.02 -3.50 8.36
CA GLY A 323 2.47 -4.90 8.15
C GLY A 323 2.89 -5.60 9.46
N GLY A 324 3.83 -6.53 9.35
CA GLY A 324 4.32 -7.37 10.45
C GLY A 324 3.52 -8.66 10.66
N GLU A 325 4.01 -9.52 11.56
CA GLU A 325 3.38 -10.79 11.91
C GLU A 325 3.18 -10.92 13.42
N ASP A 326 2.32 -11.84 13.84
CA ASP A 326 2.09 -12.15 15.24
C ASP A 326 3.24 -13.01 15.80
N LEU A 327 3.88 -12.53 16.88
CA LEU A 327 4.91 -13.23 17.63
C LEU A 327 4.37 -13.61 19.00
N TYR A 328 4.53 -14.86 19.40
CA TYR A 328 4.07 -15.40 20.68
C TYR A 328 5.28 -15.65 21.58
N VAL A 329 5.53 -14.74 22.53
CA VAL A 329 6.69 -14.78 23.43
C VAL A 329 6.35 -15.56 24.69
N ARG A 330 7.14 -16.58 25.03
CA ARG A 330 6.91 -17.43 26.21
C ARG A 330 7.24 -16.68 27.50
N LEU A 331 6.35 -16.76 28.48
CA LEU A 331 6.45 -16.16 29.81
C LEU A 331 5.91 -17.13 30.87
N SER A 332 6.36 -16.98 32.13
CA SER A 332 5.81 -17.75 33.25
C SER A 332 4.33 -17.45 33.47
N ALA A 333 3.51 -18.45 33.82
CA ALA A 333 2.11 -18.24 34.22
C ALA A 333 1.95 -17.22 35.35
N SER A 334 2.96 -17.14 36.22
CA SER A 334 2.97 -16.25 37.38
C SER A 334 3.19 -14.78 37.03
N GLU A 335 3.49 -14.47 35.76
CA GLU A 335 3.67 -13.09 35.33
C GLU A 335 2.40 -12.27 35.48
N SER A 336 2.57 -11.07 36.03
CA SER A 336 1.49 -10.11 36.27
C SER A 336 0.70 -9.73 35.02
N VAL A 337 1.32 -9.87 33.84
CA VAL A 337 0.69 -9.61 32.53
C VAL A 337 -0.52 -10.53 32.30
N PHE A 338 -0.52 -11.75 32.86
CA PHE A 338 -1.63 -12.70 32.76
C PHE A 338 -2.64 -12.59 33.91
N ASN A 339 -2.28 -11.92 35.01
CA ASN A 339 -3.13 -11.76 36.19
C ASN A 339 -4.15 -10.61 36.07
N ASN A 340 -4.12 -9.85 34.96
CA ASN A 340 -5.16 -8.86 34.63
C ASN A 340 -6.41 -9.48 33.98
N SER A 341 -6.38 -10.79 33.71
CA SER A 341 -7.54 -11.60 33.35
C SER A 341 -7.69 -12.69 34.41
N THR A 342 -8.65 -12.53 35.33
CA THR A 342 -8.86 -13.33 36.57
C THR A 342 -7.76 -13.12 37.61
N GLU A 343 -7.98 -12.71 38.86
CA GLU A 343 -9.17 -12.58 39.69
C GLU A 343 -8.85 -11.60 40.83
N SER A 344 -9.91 -11.02 41.43
CA SER A 344 -9.85 -10.48 42.78
C SER A 344 -9.17 -11.47 43.73
N SER A 345 -7.98 -11.18 44.24
CA SER A 345 -7.56 -11.72 45.53
C SER A 345 -6.59 -10.78 46.23
N LYS A 346 -7.12 -10.11 47.25
CA LYS A 346 -6.40 -9.32 48.24
C LYS A 346 -5.33 -10.16 48.93
N SER A 347 -4.15 -9.58 49.07
CA SER A 347 -3.14 -9.97 50.07
C SER A 347 -3.80 -10.16 51.43
N LYS A 348 -3.65 -11.36 51.98
CA LYS A 348 -3.99 -11.72 53.36
C LYS A 348 -2.94 -11.11 54.28
N ASN A 349 -3.38 -10.26 55.20
CA ASN A 349 -2.73 -10.13 56.50
C ASN A 349 -3.65 -10.71 57.60
N LYS A 350 -2.98 -11.28 58.60
CA LYS A 350 -3.41 -12.30 59.55
C LYS A 350 -4.52 -11.89 60.53
N ASN A 351 -5.21 -12.94 61.01
CA ASN A 351 -5.93 -13.09 62.28
C ASN A 351 -7.24 -12.32 62.48
N GLN A 352 -8.38 -13.02 62.45
CA GLN A 352 -9.12 -13.48 63.63
C GLN A 352 -10.47 -14.11 63.25
N SER A 353 -10.91 -14.98 64.14
CA SER A 353 -12.00 -15.96 64.05
C SER A 353 -13.43 -15.40 64.13
N LEU A 354 -14.38 -16.26 63.74
CA LEU A 354 -15.76 -16.40 64.27
C LEU A 354 -16.82 -15.37 63.83
N LEU A 355 -17.75 -15.80 62.94
CA LEU A 355 -19.14 -16.15 63.30
C LEU A 355 -20.00 -16.36 62.04
N VAL A 356 -20.47 -17.59 61.88
CA VAL A 356 -21.50 -18.02 60.95
C VAL A 356 -22.88 -17.67 61.55
N ILE A 357 -23.89 -17.58 60.68
CA ILE A 357 -25.34 -17.51 60.95
C ILE A 357 -25.94 -16.08 60.82
N ALA A 358 -25.97 -15.53 59.60
CA ALA A 358 -26.97 -14.52 59.17
C ALA A 358 -27.10 -14.37 57.63
N LEU A 359 -26.70 -15.36 56.83
CA LEU A 359 -26.40 -15.15 55.39
C LEU A 359 -27.44 -15.55 54.32
N PRO A 360 -28.56 -16.29 54.57
CA PRO A 360 -29.45 -16.63 53.46
C PRO A 360 -30.49 -15.55 53.12
N ALA A 361 -30.86 -14.67 54.07
CA ALA A 361 -31.87 -13.62 53.81
C ALA A 361 -31.27 -12.37 53.14
N VAL A 362 -30.03 -12.01 53.49
CA VAL A 362 -29.34 -10.82 52.98
C VAL A 362 -28.81 -11.03 51.56
N SER A 363 -28.40 -12.26 51.21
CA SER A 363 -27.89 -12.57 49.86
C SER A 363 -28.98 -12.51 48.78
N GLY A 364 -30.21 -12.97 49.09
CA GLY A 364 -31.35 -12.88 48.19
C GLY A 364 -31.76 -11.43 47.91
N PHE A 365 -31.79 -10.58 48.94
CA PHE A 365 -32.16 -9.17 48.78
C PHE A 365 -31.08 -8.38 48.03
N ILE A 366 -29.80 -8.67 48.26
CA ILE A 366 -28.67 -8.04 47.54
C ILE A 366 -28.63 -8.48 46.07
N LEU A 367 -28.94 -9.74 45.76
CA LEU A 367 -29.02 -10.21 44.37
C LEU A 367 -30.18 -9.56 43.60
N ILE A 368 -31.34 -9.41 44.24
CA ILE A 368 -32.48 -8.74 43.61
C ILE A 368 -32.20 -7.24 43.41
N LEU A 369 -31.62 -6.56 44.41
CA LEU A 369 -31.20 -5.16 44.25
C LEU A 369 -30.07 -5.01 43.22
N GLY A 370 -29.13 -5.95 43.17
CA GLY A 370 -28.06 -5.98 42.19
C GLY A 370 -28.58 -6.15 40.76
N CYS A 371 -29.55 -7.05 40.56
CA CYS A 371 -30.22 -7.24 39.27
C CYS A 371 -31.06 -6.02 38.87
N LEU A 372 -31.78 -5.40 39.81
CA LEU A 372 -32.53 -4.16 39.56
C LEU A 372 -31.59 -2.99 39.24
N CYS A 373 -30.50 -2.84 39.99
CA CYS A 373 -29.47 -1.82 39.73
C CYS A 373 -28.77 -2.06 38.40
N CYS A 374 -28.42 -3.30 38.03
CA CYS A 374 -27.85 -3.65 36.73
C CYS A 374 -28.85 -3.40 35.59
N PHE A 375 -30.13 -3.69 35.78
CA PHE A 375 -31.17 -3.43 34.78
C PHE A 375 -31.40 -1.92 34.59
N LEU A 376 -31.48 -1.16 35.68
CA LEU A 376 -31.60 0.30 35.65
C LEU A 376 -30.32 0.95 35.10
N TRP A 377 -29.13 0.41 35.39
CA TRP A 377 -27.85 0.88 34.89
C TRP A 377 -27.66 0.56 33.40
N ARG A 378 -28.06 -0.63 32.94
CA ARG A 378 -28.14 -0.95 31.49
C ARG A 378 -29.14 -0.05 30.77
N ARG A 379 -30.30 0.24 31.38
CA ARG A 379 -31.24 1.25 30.83
C ARG A 379 -30.64 2.66 30.81
N ARG A 380 -29.84 3.04 31.81
CA ARG A 380 -29.17 4.34 31.88
C ARG A 380 -28.01 4.45 30.88
N ILE A 381 -27.26 3.38 30.64
CA ILE A 381 -26.19 3.29 29.62
C ILE A 381 -26.80 3.31 28.22
N ASN A 382 -27.86 2.55 27.95
CA ASN A 382 -28.54 2.58 26.64
C ASN A 382 -29.28 3.92 26.40
N SER A 383 -29.80 4.56 27.46
CA SER A 383 -30.36 5.92 27.41
C SER A 383 -29.28 6.98 27.18
N LYS A 384 -28.10 6.86 27.82
CA LYS A 384 -26.94 7.73 27.61
C LYS A 384 -26.33 7.54 26.22
N ARG A 385 -26.23 6.32 25.70
CA ARG A 385 -25.72 6.01 24.35
C ARG A 385 -26.68 6.52 23.26
N ARG A 386 -28.00 6.40 23.45
CA ARG A 386 -29.02 7.06 22.58
C ARG A 386 -29.01 8.59 22.72
N ARG A 387 -28.68 9.13 23.90
CA ARG A 387 -28.51 10.58 24.12
C ARG A 387 -27.17 11.12 23.61
N GLU A 388 -26.10 10.34 23.56
CA GLU A 388 -24.79 10.70 23.01
C GLU A 388 -24.78 10.59 21.48
N VAL A 389 -25.53 9.65 20.89
CA VAL A 389 -25.80 9.66 19.43
C VAL A 389 -26.67 10.87 19.04
N LYS A 390 -27.60 11.31 19.92
CA LYS A 390 -28.37 12.55 19.72
C LYS A 390 -27.64 13.85 20.13
N LYS A 391 -26.66 13.81 21.04
CA LYS A 391 -25.89 14.98 21.51
C LYS A 391 -24.54 15.15 20.79
N GLY A 392 -23.96 14.09 20.25
CA GLY A 392 -22.77 14.11 19.40
C GLY A 392 -23.06 14.60 17.97
N VAL A 393 -24.33 14.84 17.66
CA VAL A 393 -24.83 15.48 16.43
C VAL A 393 -25.64 16.74 16.80
N LEU A 394 -25.16 17.48 17.81
CA LEU A 394 -25.35 18.93 17.80
C LEU A 394 -24.05 19.48 17.23
N PHE A 395 -24.00 19.60 15.89
CA PHE A 395 -22.90 20.27 15.20
C PHE A 395 -22.73 21.65 15.83
N GLY A 396 -21.52 21.91 16.33
CA GLY A 396 -21.20 23.16 17.01
C GLY A 396 -21.55 24.36 16.15
N ASP A 397 -22.35 25.25 16.74
CA ASP A 397 -22.41 26.69 16.56
C ASP A 397 -21.65 27.26 15.34
N LEU A 398 -22.29 27.28 14.17
CA LEU A 398 -21.96 28.14 13.03
C LEU A 398 -23.27 28.38 12.26
N GLY A 399 -23.80 29.59 12.37
CA GLY A 399 -25.17 29.95 12.03
C GLY A 399 -25.56 29.72 10.57
N SER A 400 -26.63 28.96 10.35
CA SER A 400 -27.72 29.26 9.40
C SER A 400 -28.80 28.19 9.50
N LYS A 401 -30.01 28.58 9.90
CA LYS A 401 -31.22 27.75 10.08
C LYS A 401 -31.80 27.12 8.78
N ASN A 402 -31.02 27.04 7.69
CA ASN A 402 -31.55 26.72 6.35
C ASN A 402 -30.83 25.57 5.61
N ALA A 403 -30.01 24.75 6.26
CA ALA A 403 -29.54 23.50 5.63
C ALA A 403 -30.61 22.42 5.81
N ALA A 404 -31.14 21.88 4.71
CA ALA A 404 -32.06 20.75 4.75
C ALA A 404 -31.35 19.57 5.45
N GLU A 405 -31.89 19.11 6.59
CA GLU A 405 -31.31 17.98 7.33
C GLU A 405 -31.40 16.71 6.46
N ILE A 406 -30.25 16.19 6.00
CA ILE A 406 -30.21 14.90 5.30
C ILE A 406 -30.63 13.79 6.30
N PRO A 407 -31.58 12.91 5.93
CA PRO A 407 -32.15 11.95 6.85
C PRO A 407 -31.14 10.89 7.30
N LEU A 408 -31.18 10.58 8.60
CA LEU A 408 -30.51 9.43 9.22
C LEU A 408 -31.37 8.18 9.01
N LEU A 409 -30.85 7.19 8.29
CA LEU A 409 -31.54 5.94 7.99
C LEU A 409 -31.16 4.84 8.99
N ASP A 410 -32.12 3.96 9.32
CA ASP A 410 -31.88 2.80 10.17
C ASP A 410 -31.03 1.75 9.44
N TYR A 411 -30.06 1.18 10.15
CA TYR A 411 -29.13 0.20 9.58
C TYR A 411 -29.86 -1.04 9.03
N ASN A 412 -30.88 -1.54 9.71
CA ASN A 412 -31.61 -2.72 9.23
C ASN A 412 -32.39 -2.41 7.97
N THR A 413 -32.90 -1.18 7.84
CA THR A 413 -33.55 -0.73 6.61
C THR A 413 -32.57 -0.69 5.44
N VAL A 414 -31.37 -0.14 5.63
CA VAL A 414 -30.33 -0.09 4.57
C VAL A 414 -29.78 -1.49 4.24
N MET A 415 -29.60 -2.32 5.26
CA MET A 415 -29.17 -3.71 5.12
C MET A 415 -30.21 -4.53 4.33
N ALA A 416 -31.50 -4.40 4.65
CA ALA A 416 -32.57 -5.05 3.91
C ALA A 416 -32.66 -4.53 2.46
N ALA A 417 -32.57 -3.20 2.26
CA ALA A 417 -32.60 -2.58 0.94
C ALA A 417 -31.47 -3.08 0.01
N THR A 418 -30.32 -3.46 0.57
CA THR A 418 -29.16 -3.97 -0.18
C THR A 418 -29.08 -5.50 -0.22
N ASN A 419 -30.10 -6.21 0.28
CA ASN A 419 -30.08 -7.66 0.48
C ASN A 419 -28.84 -8.12 1.26
N ASN A 420 -28.67 -7.59 2.47
CA ASN A 420 -27.54 -7.85 3.37
C ASN A 420 -26.17 -7.57 2.74
N PHE A 421 -26.07 -6.49 1.94
CA PHE A 421 -24.85 -6.15 1.19
C PHE A 421 -24.34 -7.31 0.31
N SER A 422 -25.27 -8.02 -0.34
CA SER A 422 -24.94 -9.14 -1.23
C SER A 422 -23.93 -8.74 -2.29
N LEU A 423 -22.98 -9.64 -2.59
CA LEU A 423 -22.02 -9.46 -3.68
C LEU A 423 -22.70 -9.28 -5.04
N SER A 424 -23.89 -9.86 -5.24
CA SER A 424 -24.69 -9.68 -6.46
C SER A 424 -25.14 -8.23 -6.67
N ASN A 425 -25.23 -7.45 -5.59
CA ASN A 425 -25.62 -6.05 -5.62
C ASN A 425 -24.42 -5.11 -5.63
N LYS A 426 -23.19 -5.61 -5.64
CA LYS A 426 -21.99 -4.77 -5.62
C LYS A 426 -21.84 -4.05 -6.97
N LEU A 427 -21.83 -2.72 -6.93
CA LEU A 427 -21.66 -1.85 -8.10
C LEU A 427 -20.18 -1.61 -8.43
N GLY A 428 -19.33 -1.57 -7.41
CA GLY A 428 -17.90 -1.34 -7.52
C GLY A 428 -17.23 -1.25 -6.15
N GLU A 429 -15.91 -1.13 -6.14
CA GLU A 429 -15.12 -0.89 -4.93
C GLU A 429 -13.93 0.00 -5.29
N GLY A 430 -13.78 1.11 -4.58
CA GLY A 430 -12.66 2.04 -4.70
C GLY A 430 -11.85 2.13 -3.40
N GLY A 431 -10.94 3.11 -3.32
CA GLY A 431 -10.11 3.34 -2.11
C GLY A 431 -10.91 3.61 -0.83
N PHE A 432 -12.19 3.94 -0.97
CA PHE A 432 -13.08 4.32 0.13
C PHE A 432 -14.07 3.21 0.54
N GLY A 433 -13.99 2.04 -0.10
CA GLY A 433 -14.81 0.87 0.23
C GLY A 433 -15.82 0.49 -0.87
N PRO A 434 -16.58 -0.60 -0.66
CA PRO A 434 -17.53 -1.12 -1.62
C PRO A 434 -18.82 -0.28 -1.69
N VAL A 435 -19.38 -0.20 -2.90
CA VAL A 435 -20.68 0.44 -3.18
C VAL A 435 -21.67 -0.63 -3.63
N TYR A 436 -22.87 -0.62 -3.06
CA TYR A 436 -23.93 -1.59 -3.34
C TYR A 436 -25.17 -0.91 -3.92
N LYS A 437 -25.82 -1.56 -4.87
CA LYS A 437 -27.16 -1.23 -5.31
C LYS A 437 -28.15 -1.66 -4.23
N GLY A 438 -29.15 -0.84 -3.97
CA GLY A 438 -30.27 -1.20 -3.12
C GLY A 438 -31.58 -0.65 -3.66
N ASN A 439 -32.68 -1.12 -3.07
CA ASN A 439 -34.02 -0.59 -3.29
C ASN A 439 -34.60 -0.18 -1.94
N LEU A 440 -34.73 1.13 -1.73
CA LEU A 440 -35.29 1.71 -0.53
C LEU A 440 -36.69 2.23 -0.84
N GLN A 441 -37.72 1.50 -0.40
CA GLN A 441 -39.14 1.88 -0.55
C GLN A 441 -39.56 2.16 -2.02
N GLY A 442 -39.03 1.38 -2.97
CA GLY A 442 -39.31 1.55 -4.39
C GLY A 442 -38.34 2.47 -5.13
N GLN A 443 -37.44 3.16 -4.41
CA GLN A 443 -36.39 3.99 -4.99
C GLN A 443 -35.07 3.23 -5.08
N GLU A 444 -34.47 3.17 -6.28
CA GLU A 444 -33.12 2.63 -6.45
C GLU A 444 -32.09 3.57 -5.83
N ILE A 445 -31.16 3.00 -5.04
CA ILE A 445 -30.13 3.72 -4.31
C ILE A 445 -28.76 3.09 -4.49
N ALA A 446 -27.71 3.89 -4.29
CA ALA A 446 -26.33 3.43 -4.18
C ALA A 446 -25.85 3.62 -2.74
N VAL A 447 -25.42 2.54 -2.10
CA VAL A 447 -24.97 2.52 -0.70
C VAL A 447 -23.45 2.33 -0.67
N LYS A 448 -22.71 3.40 -0.38
CA LYS A 448 -21.26 3.38 -0.16
C LYS A 448 -21.01 2.99 1.28
N ARG A 449 -20.38 1.84 1.49
CA ARG A 449 -20.00 1.33 2.82
C ARG A 449 -18.53 1.63 3.05
N LEU A 450 -18.25 2.57 3.95
CA LEU A 450 -16.87 2.99 4.19
C LEU A 450 -16.08 1.92 4.94
N SER A 451 -14.80 1.79 4.60
CA SER A 451 -13.91 0.78 5.19
C SER A 451 -13.73 0.97 6.71
N LYS A 452 -13.72 -0.14 7.45
CA LYS A 452 -13.51 -0.16 8.91
C LYS A 452 -12.06 0.07 9.34
N THR A 453 -11.10 -0.10 8.42
CA THR A 453 -9.67 -0.21 8.75
C THR A 453 -8.85 1.06 8.49
N SER A 454 -9.46 2.15 8.01
CA SER A 454 -8.75 3.42 7.76
C SER A 454 -9.21 4.53 8.70
N GLY A 455 -8.26 5.18 9.39
CA GLY A 455 -8.55 6.43 10.14
C GLY A 455 -9.06 7.56 9.24
N GLN A 456 -8.73 7.48 7.95
CA GLN A 456 -9.18 8.35 6.87
C GLN A 456 -10.70 8.28 6.63
N GLY A 457 -11.32 7.09 6.70
CA GLY A 457 -12.75 6.92 6.40
C GLY A 457 -13.68 7.66 7.37
N ASN A 458 -13.24 7.94 8.61
CA ASN A 458 -14.03 8.71 9.57
C ASN A 458 -14.07 10.22 9.24
N GLU A 459 -12.93 10.78 8.80
CA GLU A 459 -12.85 12.18 8.39
C GLU A 459 -13.59 12.39 7.06
N GLU A 460 -13.44 11.45 6.13
CA GLU A 460 -14.14 11.49 4.84
C GLU A 460 -15.65 11.36 5.00
N PHE A 461 -16.12 10.45 5.86
CA PHE A 461 -17.54 10.35 6.18
C PHE A 461 -18.11 11.68 6.69
N LYS A 462 -17.40 12.31 7.64
CA LYS A 462 -17.81 13.60 8.21
C LYS A 462 -17.80 14.70 7.15
N ASN A 463 -16.73 14.80 6.36
CA ASN A 463 -16.61 15.77 5.28
C ASN A 463 -17.75 15.60 4.28
N GLU A 464 -18.01 14.37 3.85
CA GLU A 464 -19.00 14.09 2.82
C GLU A 464 -20.42 14.40 3.32
N VAL A 465 -20.78 13.98 4.55
CA VAL A 465 -22.07 14.36 5.17
C VAL A 465 -22.19 15.88 5.34
N GLU A 466 -21.14 16.57 5.78
CA GLU A 466 -21.18 18.01 6.04
C GLU A 466 -21.25 18.84 4.75
N LEU A 467 -20.47 18.48 3.73
CA LEU A 467 -20.36 19.20 2.47
C LEU A 467 -21.57 18.95 1.59
N ILE A 468 -21.87 17.68 1.30
CA ILE A 468 -22.88 17.34 0.30
C ILE A 468 -24.30 17.69 0.78
N ALA A 469 -24.54 17.76 2.11
CA ALA A 469 -25.78 18.29 2.67
C ALA A 469 -26.06 19.74 2.30
N ARG A 470 -25.00 20.51 1.98
CA ARG A 470 -25.09 21.93 1.63
C ARG A 470 -25.03 22.16 0.12
N LEU A 471 -24.78 21.12 -0.67
CA LEU A 471 -24.64 21.21 -2.12
C LEU A 471 -25.88 20.69 -2.81
N GLN A 472 -26.50 21.53 -3.64
CA GLN A 472 -27.65 21.16 -4.45
C GLN A 472 -27.46 21.73 -5.85
N HIS A 473 -27.17 20.85 -6.80
CA HIS A 473 -26.99 21.22 -8.20
C HIS A 473 -27.23 20.00 -9.09
N THR A 474 -27.75 20.21 -10.30
CA THR A 474 -28.11 19.13 -11.24
C THR A 474 -26.91 18.33 -11.72
N LYS A 475 -25.71 18.91 -11.65
CA LYS A 475 -24.42 18.30 -12.04
C LYS A 475 -23.62 17.72 -10.86
N LEU A 476 -24.23 17.56 -9.68
CA LEU A 476 -23.61 16.91 -8.52
C LEU A 476 -24.46 15.72 -8.10
N VAL A 477 -23.82 14.65 -7.61
CA VAL A 477 -24.54 13.48 -7.11
C VAL A 477 -25.23 13.82 -5.78
N ARG A 478 -26.52 13.52 -5.69
CA ARG A 478 -27.32 13.81 -4.49
C ARG A 478 -27.16 12.71 -3.44
N LEU A 479 -26.75 13.11 -2.23
CA LEU A 479 -26.86 12.27 -1.04
C LEU A 479 -28.32 12.27 -0.56
N LEU A 480 -28.90 11.09 -0.45
CA LEU A 480 -30.28 10.87 -0.01
C LEU A 480 -30.36 10.62 1.49
N GLY A 481 -29.32 10.07 2.09
CA GLY A 481 -29.29 9.71 3.49
C GLY A 481 -27.92 9.22 3.95
N TRP A 482 -27.78 9.05 5.26
CA TRP A 482 -26.60 8.44 5.85
C TRP A 482 -26.99 7.51 7.00
N CYS A 483 -26.12 6.58 7.35
CA CYS A 483 -26.31 5.67 8.47
C CYS A 483 -25.00 5.50 9.24
N MET A 484 -25.10 5.59 10.57
CA MET A 484 -24.03 5.19 11.49
C MET A 484 -24.59 4.18 12.48
N TYR A 485 -24.01 2.97 12.50
CA TYR A 485 -24.39 1.92 13.44
C TYR A 485 -23.15 1.15 13.88
N GLU A 486 -22.81 1.25 15.18
CA GLU A 486 -21.54 0.74 15.71
C GLU A 486 -20.35 1.29 14.89
N ASP A 487 -19.60 0.43 14.20
CA ASP A 487 -18.47 0.82 13.34
C ASP A 487 -18.87 1.02 11.86
N GLU A 488 -20.11 0.70 11.49
CA GLU A 488 -20.64 0.86 10.13
C GLU A 488 -20.93 2.33 9.82
N LYS A 489 -20.41 2.79 8.69
CA LYS A 489 -20.62 4.14 8.16
C LYS A 489 -21.06 4.02 6.71
N LEU A 490 -22.31 4.36 6.46
CA LEU A 490 -22.95 4.19 5.16
C LEU A 490 -23.41 5.55 4.64
N LEU A 491 -23.13 5.81 3.37
CA LEU A 491 -23.63 6.96 2.62
C LEU A 491 -24.57 6.45 1.53
N ILE A 492 -25.77 7.02 1.45
CA ILE A 492 -26.84 6.58 0.56
C ILE A 492 -27.07 7.66 -0.49
N TYR A 493 -26.77 7.37 -1.75
CA TYR A 493 -26.91 8.28 -2.88
C TYR A 493 -28.04 7.84 -3.81
N GLU A 494 -28.43 8.75 -4.70
CA GLU A 494 -29.19 8.38 -5.89
C GLU A 494 -28.41 7.34 -6.72
N TYR A 495 -29.13 6.32 -7.21
CA TYR A 495 -28.54 5.35 -8.13
C TYR A 495 -28.45 5.94 -9.54
N LEU A 496 -27.28 5.84 -10.15
CA LEU A 496 -27.01 6.32 -11.51
C LEU A 496 -26.72 5.12 -12.43
N PRO A 497 -27.63 4.79 -13.37
CA PRO A 497 -27.60 3.50 -14.07
C PRO A 497 -26.43 3.35 -15.04
N ASN A 498 -25.93 4.46 -15.58
CA ASN A 498 -24.85 4.46 -16.56
C ASN A 498 -23.44 4.35 -15.92
N LYS A 499 -23.35 4.37 -14.58
CA LYS A 499 -22.10 4.29 -13.81
C LYS A 499 -21.16 5.47 -14.12
N SER A 500 -19.86 5.30 -13.97
CA SER A 500 -18.84 6.34 -14.15
C SER A 500 -18.37 6.51 -15.60
N LEU A 501 -17.93 7.72 -15.94
CA LEU A 501 -17.49 8.13 -17.27
C LEU A 501 -16.28 7.32 -17.75
N ASP A 502 -15.36 6.94 -16.86
CA ASP A 502 -14.20 6.09 -17.21
C ASP A 502 -14.62 4.73 -17.81
N LYS A 503 -15.81 4.22 -17.44
CA LYS A 503 -16.36 2.98 -17.99
C LYS A 503 -16.96 3.13 -19.39
N PHE A 504 -17.13 4.35 -19.88
CA PHE A 504 -17.48 4.61 -21.27
C PHE A 504 -16.24 4.96 -22.08
N LEU A 505 -15.39 5.87 -21.59
CA LEU A 505 -14.25 6.38 -22.35
C LEU A 505 -13.22 5.29 -22.68
N PHE A 506 -12.96 4.37 -21.74
CA PHE A 506 -11.85 3.42 -21.85
C PHE A 506 -12.29 1.97 -22.11
N ASP A 507 -13.57 1.77 -22.42
CA ASP A 507 -14.12 0.49 -22.84
C ASP A 507 -14.39 0.59 -24.35
N THR A 508 -13.75 -0.27 -25.13
CA THR A 508 -13.82 -0.23 -26.60
C THR A 508 -15.23 -0.43 -27.15
N THR A 509 -16.12 -1.09 -26.39
CA THR A 509 -17.52 -1.29 -26.81
C THR A 509 -18.41 -0.12 -26.44
N ARG A 510 -18.17 0.51 -25.28
CA ARG A 510 -19.02 1.61 -24.77
C ARG A 510 -18.55 2.97 -25.26
N SER A 511 -17.28 3.14 -25.61
CA SER A 511 -16.73 4.40 -26.15
C SER A 511 -17.40 4.81 -27.46
N ALA A 512 -17.76 3.83 -28.31
CA ALA A 512 -18.53 4.04 -29.53
C ALA A 512 -19.95 4.60 -29.30
N SER A 513 -20.50 4.52 -28.09
CA SER A 513 -21.81 5.11 -27.76
C SER A 513 -21.77 6.60 -27.41
N LEU A 514 -20.56 7.14 -27.18
CA LEU A 514 -20.31 8.56 -26.89
C LEU A 514 -19.75 9.26 -28.12
N ASP A 515 -20.67 9.71 -29.00
CA ASP A 515 -20.37 10.66 -30.06
C ASP A 515 -19.85 12.00 -29.51
N TRP A 516 -19.34 12.85 -30.40
CA TRP A 516 -18.76 14.14 -30.04
C TRP A 516 -19.73 15.03 -29.26
N GLN A 517 -20.97 15.14 -29.71
CA GLN A 517 -21.98 16.00 -29.11
C GLN A 517 -22.24 15.58 -27.65
N LYS A 518 -22.33 14.28 -27.36
CA LYS A 518 -22.43 13.77 -25.98
C LYS A 518 -21.18 14.07 -25.16
N ARG A 519 -19.98 13.88 -25.74
CA ARG A 519 -18.71 14.18 -25.05
C ARG A 519 -18.59 15.67 -24.71
N TYR A 520 -18.95 16.54 -25.63
CA TYR A 520 -18.99 17.98 -25.42
C TYR A 520 -20.00 18.37 -24.33
N HIS A 521 -21.21 17.82 -24.37
CA HIS A 521 -22.23 18.02 -23.32
C HIS A 521 -21.74 17.55 -21.94
N ILE A 522 -20.96 16.46 -21.90
CA ILE A 522 -20.32 15.98 -20.67
C ILE A 522 -19.27 16.98 -20.18
N ILE A 523 -18.40 17.48 -21.05
CA ILE A 523 -17.38 18.50 -20.70
C ILE A 523 -18.07 19.73 -20.11
N GLU A 524 -19.10 20.24 -20.79
CA GLU A 524 -19.87 21.41 -20.36
C GLU A 524 -20.54 21.17 -18.99
N GLY A 525 -21.18 20.00 -18.81
CA GLY A 525 -21.83 19.67 -17.55
C GLY A 525 -20.85 19.54 -16.38
N ILE A 526 -19.64 19.01 -16.60
CA ILE A 526 -18.58 19.00 -15.57
C ILE A 526 -18.14 20.42 -15.25
N ALA A 527 -17.93 21.26 -16.25
CA ALA A 527 -17.54 22.67 -16.06
C ALA A 527 -18.59 23.44 -15.26
N GLN A 528 -19.88 23.26 -15.56
CA GLN A 528 -21.00 23.84 -14.80
C GLN A 528 -21.01 23.36 -13.34
N GLY A 529 -20.78 22.07 -13.11
CA GLY A 529 -20.68 21.52 -11.75
C GLY A 529 -19.52 22.12 -10.96
N LEU A 530 -18.36 22.27 -11.60
CA LEU A 530 -17.17 22.82 -10.95
C LEU A 530 -17.29 24.33 -10.70
N LEU A 531 -17.86 25.07 -11.65
CA LEU A 531 -18.19 26.50 -11.50
C LEU A 531 -19.16 26.72 -10.32
N TYR A 532 -20.14 25.84 -10.15
CA TYR A 532 -21.00 25.89 -8.97
C TYR A 532 -20.21 25.69 -7.67
N LEU A 533 -19.32 24.70 -7.59
CA LEU A 533 -18.50 24.45 -6.40
C LEU A 533 -17.58 25.63 -6.05
N HIS A 534 -16.96 26.26 -7.05
CA HIS A 534 -16.01 27.35 -6.83
C HIS A 534 -16.68 28.70 -6.57
N ARG A 535 -17.83 28.98 -7.21
CA ARG A 535 -18.40 30.35 -7.24
C ARG A 535 -19.83 30.48 -6.74
N TYR A 536 -20.74 29.60 -7.16
CA TYR A 536 -22.19 29.80 -6.96
C TYR A 536 -22.77 29.03 -5.76
N SER A 537 -22.03 28.08 -5.23
CA SER A 537 -22.38 27.46 -3.95
C SER A 537 -22.16 28.46 -2.81
N ARG A 538 -22.89 28.26 -1.70
CA ARG A 538 -22.81 29.16 -0.54
C ARG A 538 -21.40 29.23 0.07
N LEU A 539 -20.61 28.19 -0.12
CA LEU A 539 -19.26 28.05 0.41
C LEU A 539 -18.36 27.63 -0.75
N ARG A 540 -17.24 28.31 -0.96
CA ARG A 540 -16.25 27.89 -1.95
C ARG A 540 -15.71 26.51 -1.55
N ILE A 541 -15.82 25.53 -2.46
CA ILE A 541 -15.43 24.15 -2.20
C ILE A 541 -14.40 23.70 -3.22
N ILE A 542 -13.27 23.18 -2.74
CA ILE A 542 -12.23 22.55 -3.56
C ILE A 542 -12.38 21.03 -3.46
N HIS A 543 -12.54 20.34 -4.59
CA HIS A 543 -12.86 18.91 -4.66
C HIS A 543 -11.64 18.03 -4.33
N ARG A 544 -10.46 18.34 -4.90
CA ARG A 544 -9.16 17.68 -4.68
C ARG A 544 -9.01 16.24 -5.19
N ASP A 545 -10.09 15.57 -5.60
CA ASP A 545 -10.03 14.24 -6.24
C ASP A 545 -10.94 14.14 -7.48
N LEU A 546 -10.91 15.17 -8.34
CA LEU A 546 -11.68 15.15 -9.59
C LEU A 546 -10.98 14.24 -10.62
N LYS A 547 -11.73 13.26 -11.15
CA LYS A 547 -11.25 12.27 -12.14
C LYS A 547 -12.43 11.63 -12.86
N THR A 548 -12.20 10.98 -14.01
CA THR A 548 -13.26 10.36 -14.82
C THR A 548 -14.04 9.26 -14.08
N SER A 549 -13.44 8.57 -13.10
CA SER A 549 -14.16 7.59 -12.26
C SER A 549 -15.06 8.21 -11.19
N ASN A 550 -14.89 9.51 -10.91
CA ASN A 550 -15.73 10.29 -9.99
C ASN A 550 -16.80 11.13 -10.74
N ILE A 551 -16.86 11.04 -12.07
CA ILE A 551 -17.95 11.59 -12.88
C ILE A 551 -18.95 10.48 -13.18
N LEU A 552 -20.10 10.49 -12.54
CA LEU A 552 -21.18 9.53 -12.78
C LEU A 552 -22.15 10.05 -13.84
N LEU A 553 -22.82 9.14 -14.54
CA LEU A 553 -23.74 9.46 -15.62
C LEU A 553 -25.15 8.98 -15.27
N ASP A 554 -26.13 9.89 -15.39
CA ASP A 554 -27.55 9.54 -15.26
C ASP A 554 -28.07 8.79 -16.50
N ASP A 555 -29.35 8.45 -16.50
CA ASP A 555 -30.05 7.74 -17.58
C ASP A 555 -29.96 8.47 -18.93
N ALA A 556 -29.90 9.81 -18.91
CA ALA A 556 -29.76 10.65 -20.09
C ALA A 556 -28.30 11.04 -20.41
N LEU A 557 -27.31 10.37 -19.80
CA LEU A 557 -25.87 10.63 -19.94
C LEU A 557 -25.45 12.04 -19.49
N ASN A 558 -26.20 12.69 -18.60
CA ASN A 558 -25.73 13.93 -17.98
C ASN A 558 -24.66 13.59 -16.91
N PRO A 559 -23.56 14.36 -16.86
CA PRO A 559 -22.53 14.17 -15.86
C PRO A 559 -22.94 14.69 -14.49
N LYS A 560 -22.57 13.94 -13.45
CA LYS A 560 -22.69 14.31 -12.05
C LYS A 560 -21.37 14.06 -11.31
N ILE A 561 -20.80 15.11 -10.72
CA ILE A 561 -19.59 15.01 -9.90
C ILE A 561 -19.93 14.33 -8.56
N SER A 562 -19.08 13.39 -8.15
CA SER A 562 -19.23 12.56 -6.95
C SER A 562 -17.94 12.49 -6.14
N ASP A 563 -18.04 11.91 -4.94
CA ASP A 563 -16.92 11.59 -4.04
C ASP A 563 -16.24 12.82 -3.38
N PHE A 564 -16.97 13.44 -2.46
CA PHE A 564 -16.54 14.65 -1.75
C PHE A 564 -15.72 14.36 -0.48
N GLY A 565 -15.27 13.12 -0.26
CA GLY A 565 -14.57 12.74 0.97
C GLY A 565 -13.29 13.56 1.25
N LEU A 566 -12.58 13.96 0.19
CA LEU A 566 -11.34 14.75 0.27
C LEU A 566 -11.55 16.27 0.14
N ALA A 567 -12.78 16.70 -0.15
CA ALA A 567 -13.09 18.09 -0.43
C ALA A 567 -12.86 18.99 0.80
N ARG A 568 -12.68 20.29 0.54
CA ARG A 568 -12.36 21.30 1.55
C ARG A 568 -13.17 22.58 1.34
N ILE A 569 -13.65 23.15 2.44
CA ILE A 569 -14.35 24.43 2.48
C ILE A 569 -13.33 25.54 2.60
N PHE A 570 -13.39 26.54 1.72
CA PHE A 570 -12.66 27.79 1.86
C PHE A 570 -13.60 28.85 2.45
N GLY A 571 -13.14 29.54 3.49
CA GLY A 571 -13.88 30.58 4.18
C GLY A 571 -13.37 31.99 3.85
N GLY A 572 -14.26 32.99 3.84
CA GLY A 572 -13.90 34.40 3.67
C GLY A 572 -13.15 34.67 2.36
N ASN A 573 -12.01 35.37 2.44
CA ASN A 573 -11.16 35.73 1.30
C ASN A 573 -10.08 34.69 0.98
N GLN A 574 -10.18 33.48 1.52
CA GLN A 574 -9.16 32.43 1.30
C GLN A 574 -9.16 31.98 -0.17
N THR A 575 -8.03 32.14 -0.84
CA THR A 575 -7.80 31.76 -2.24
C THR A 575 -6.95 30.49 -2.38
N GLU A 576 -6.15 30.15 -1.37
CA GLU A 576 -5.31 28.96 -1.33
C GLU A 576 -5.20 28.36 0.09
N ALA A 577 -4.76 27.11 0.17
CA ALA A 577 -4.46 26.41 1.41
C ALA A 577 -3.31 25.41 1.23
N ASN A 578 -2.63 25.04 2.32
CA ASN A 578 -1.58 24.00 2.31
C ASN A 578 -1.97 22.84 3.25
N THR A 579 -1.61 21.62 2.87
CA THR A 579 -1.71 20.41 3.71
C THR A 579 -0.40 19.63 3.75
N LYS A 580 -0.02 19.15 4.93
CA LYS A 580 1.09 18.18 5.10
C LYS A 580 0.75 16.77 4.61
N ARG A 581 -0.53 16.50 4.36
CA ARG A 581 -1.05 15.22 3.90
C ARG A 581 -1.63 15.39 2.50
N VAL A 582 -0.81 15.05 1.51
CA VAL A 582 -1.19 15.01 0.09
C VAL A 582 -1.99 13.73 -0.18
N VAL A 583 -3.22 13.90 -0.65
CA VAL A 583 -4.18 12.83 -0.93
C VAL A 583 -4.95 13.15 -2.22
N GLY A 584 -5.21 12.15 -3.04
CA GLY A 584 -5.85 12.32 -4.34
C GLY A 584 -5.34 11.29 -5.34
N THR A 585 -5.78 11.38 -6.58
CA THR A 585 -5.44 10.41 -7.61
C THR A 585 -4.28 10.89 -8.48
N TYR A 586 -3.21 10.09 -8.53
CA TYR A 586 -2.05 10.36 -9.37
C TYR A 586 -2.44 10.47 -10.85
N GLY A 587 -1.86 11.42 -11.57
CA GLY A 587 -2.25 11.77 -12.95
C GLY A 587 -3.34 12.84 -13.06
N TYR A 588 -4.05 13.16 -11.98
CA TYR A 588 -5.01 14.28 -11.93
C TYR A 588 -4.62 15.38 -10.94
N MET A 589 -3.65 15.12 -10.04
CA MET A 589 -3.14 16.10 -9.10
C MET A 589 -2.27 17.14 -9.82
N SER A 590 -2.47 18.42 -9.50
CA SER A 590 -1.62 19.49 -10.00
C SER A 590 -0.21 19.43 -9.39
N PRO A 591 0.83 19.93 -10.09
CA PRO A 591 2.22 19.90 -9.62
C PRO A 591 2.41 20.50 -8.23
N GLU A 592 1.87 21.70 -7.98
CA GLU A 592 2.01 22.40 -6.70
C GLU A 592 1.31 21.68 -5.54
N TYR A 593 0.26 20.91 -5.84
CA TYR A 593 -0.42 20.10 -4.85
C TYR A 593 0.34 18.80 -4.54
N ALA A 594 0.88 18.16 -5.57
CA ALA A 594 1.63 16.92 -5.45
C ALA A 594 2.99 17.12 -4.74
N LEU A 595 3.66 18.24 -5.00
CA LEU A 595 4.99 18.55 -4.47
C LEU A 595 4.93 19.23 -3.10
N ASP A 596 4.15 20.31 -3.00
CA ASP A 596 4.18 21.22 -1.84
C ASP A 596 2.93 21.14 -0.95
N GLY A 597 1.95 20.33 -1.36
CA GLY A 597 0.67 20.21 -0.65
C GLY A 597 -0.22 21.44 -0.77
N VAL A 598 0.06 22.35 -1.70
CA VAL A 598 -0.70 23.58 -1.93
C VAL A 598 -1.91 23.29 -2.82
N PHE A 599 -3.11 23.68 -2.42
CA PHE A 599 -4.32 23.51 -3.21
C PHE A 599 -5.21 24.75 -3.24
N SER A 600 -5.89 24.93 -4.37
CA SER A 600 -6.81 26.04 -4.64
C SER A 600 -7.85 25.63 -5.69
N GLU A 601 -8.69 26.57 -6.14
CA GLU A 601 -9.55 26.39 -7.32
C GLU A 601 -8.73 25.93 -8.54
N LYS A 602 -7.49 26.43 -8.70
CA LYS A 602 -6.59 26.09 -9.80
C LYS A 602 -6.12 24.63 -9.78
N SER A 603 -6.16 23.97 -8.63
CA SER A 603 -5.84 22.55 -8.51
C SER A 603 -6.96 21.68 -9.10
N ASP A 604 -8.23 22.04 -8.85
CA ASP A 604 -9.36 21.36 -9.50
C ASP A 604 -9.44 21.69 -11.01
N VAL A 605 -9.08 22.91 -11.41
CA VAL A 605 -8.97 23.30 -12.84
C VAL A 605 -7.97 22.40 -13.57
N PHE A 606 -6.82 22.12 -12.95
CA PHE A 606 -5.85 21.18 -13.52
C PHE A 606 -6.46 19.80 -13.73
N SER A 607 -7.11 19.24 -12.70
CA SER A 607 -7.80 17.95 -12.81
C SER A 607 -8.88 17.95 -13.88
N PHE A 608 -9.63 19.06 -14.02
CA PHE A 608 -10.61 19.24 -15.10
C PHE A 608 -9.95 19.23 -16.48
N GLY A 609 -8.81 19.91 -16.65
CA GLY A 609 -8.04 19.90 -17.89
C GLY A 609 -7.62 18.49 -18.31
N VAL A 610 -7.14 17.68 -17.37
CA VAL A 610 -6.84 16.26 -17.61
C VAL A 610 -8.09 15.52 -18.09
N ILE A 611 -9.23 15.69 -17.43
CA ILE A 611 -10.49 15.02 -17.81
C ILE A 611 -10.95 15.43 -19.21
N VAL A 612 -10.84 16.71 -19.58
CA VAL A 612 -11.16 17.19 -20.93
C VAL A 612 -10.31 16.47 -21.97
N LEU A 613 -9.01 16.36 -21.72
CA LEU A 613 -8.09 15.65 -22.63
C LEU A 613 -8.42 14.16 -22.69
N GLU A 614 -8.75 13.50 -21.58
CA GLU A 614 -9.20 12.10 -21.60
C GLU A 614 -10.49 11.91 -22.41
N ILE A 615 -11.44 12.85 -22.31
CA ILE A 615 -12.70 12.80 -23.07
C ILE A 615 -12.44 12.95 -24.56
N VAL A 616 -11.60 13.92 -24.97
CA VAL A 616 -11.31 14.16 -26.39
C VAL A 616 -10.55 12.99 -27.00
N THR A 617 -9.57 12.47 -26.28
CA THR A 617 -8.65 11.45 -26.80
C THR A 617 -9.11 10.02 -26.63
N GLY A 618 -10.05 9.74 -25.72
CA GLY A 618 -10.37 8.37 -25.30
C GLY A 618 -9.21 7.66 -24.59
N LYS A 619 -8.16 8.39 -24.21
CA LYS A 619 -6.90 7.88 -23.65
C LYS A 619 -6.79 8.22 -22.16
N ARG A 620 -6.31 7.28 -21.34
CA ARG A 620 -6.11 7.44 -19.89
C ARG A 620 -4.91 8.33 -19.56
N SER A 621 -5.04 9.19 -18.56
CA SER A 621 -3.97 10.07 -18.09
C SER A 621 -2.68 9.31 -17.71
N THR A 622 -2.82 8.14 -17.08
CA THR A 622 -1.71 7.27 -16.66
C THR A 622 -1.31 6.20 -17.70
N GLY A 623 -1.81 6.30 -18.94
CA GLY A 623 -1.45 5.38 -20.02
C GLY A 623 -0.10 5.74 -20.67
N PHE A 624 0.55 4.74 -21.27
CA PHE A 624 1.76 4.94 -22.08
C PHE A 624 1.38 5.09 -23.55
N TYR A 625 1.84 6.17 -24.19
CA TYR A 625 1.50 6.49 -25.59
C TYR A 625 2.76 6.45 -26.45
N PRO A 626 2.93 5.44 -27.31
CA PRO A 626 4.13 5.25 -28.12
C PRO A 626 4.15 6.23 -29.30
N TYR A 627 4.32 7.51 -29.01
CA TYR A 627 4.71 8.52 -29.98
C TYR A 627 5.91 9.28 -29.40
N ARG A 628 7.07 9.11 -30.06
CA ARG A 628 8.33 9.85 -29.82
C ARG A 628 8.55 10.31 -28.37
N GLU A 629 8.60 9.37 -27.42
CA GLU A 629 9.02 9.61 -26.02
C GLU A 629 7.98 10.24 -25.06
N ALA A 630 6.69 10.36 -25.43
CA ALA A 630 5.65 10.86 -24.51
C ALA A 630 5.32 9.86 -23.35
N LEU A 631 5.73 10.18 -22.12
CA LEU A 631 5.57 9.31 -20.93
C LEU A 631 4.14 9.22 -20.35
N ASN A 632 3.27 10.19 -20.66
CA ASN A 632 1.89 10.26 -20.17
C ASN A 632 1.01 11.07 -21.14
N LEU A 633 -0.31 11.11 -20.90
CA LEU A 633 -1.26 11.78 -21.78
C LEU A 633 -0.92 13.26 -22.02
N LEU A 634 -0.48 13.99 -21.00
CA LEU A 634 -0.21 15.42 -21.13
C LEU A 634 0.99 15.70 -22.05
N GLY A 635 2.07 14.92 -21.91
CA GLY A 635 3.21 15.02 -22.82
C GLY A 635 2.83 14.68 -24.27
N TYR A 636 2.02 13.63 -24.45
CA TYR A 636 1.53 13.22 -25.77
C TYR A 636 0.67 14.30 -26.43
N VAL A 637 -0.26 14.90 -25.68
CA VAL A 637 -1.12 15.98 -26.14
C VAL A 637 -0.30 17.22 -26.49
N TRP A 638 0.66 17.62 -25.64
CA TRP A 638 1.47 18.80 -25.90
C TRP A 638 2.29 18.68 -27.18
N GLN A 639 2.93 17.54 -27.37
CA GLN A 639 3.74 17.30 -28.55
C GLN A 639 2.93 17.41 -29.85
N LEU A 640 1.78 16.74 -29.93
CA LEU A 640 0.93 16.82 -31.12
C LEU A 640 0.34 18.21 -31.31
N TRP A 641 0.07 18.94 -30.24
CA TRP A 641 -0.39 20.33 -30.33
C TRP A 641 0.67 21.26 -30.91
N GLU A 642 1.92 21.19 -30.42
CA GLU A 642 3.05 21.99 -30.90
C GLU A 642 3.41 21.68 -32.36
N GLU A 643 3.24 20.42 -32.78
CA GLU A 643 3.44 20.00 -34.16
C GLU A 643 2.29 20.40 -35.11
N GLY A 644 1.25 21.07 -34.62
CA GLY A 644 0.08 21.45 -35.41
C GLY A 644 -0.85 20.28 -35.77
N LYS A 645 -0.69 19.14 -35.10
CA LYS A 645 -1.40 17.86 -35.32
C LYS A 645 -2.49 17.61 -34.28
N GLY A 646 -3.11 18.66 -33.74
CA GLY A 646 -4.13 18.52 -32.69
C GLY A 646 -5.32 17.63 -33.06
N LEU A 647 -5.65 17.50 -34.35
CA LEU A 647 -6.72 16.59 -34.81
C LEU A 647 -6.33 15.10 -34.71
N GLU A 648 -5.04 14.75 -34.69
CA GLU A 648 -4.57 13.37 -34.47
C GLU A 648 -4.76 12.90 -33.01
N LEU A 649 -5.14 13.81 -32.11
CA LEU A 649 -5.50 13.48 -30.74
C LEU A 649 -6.89 12.88 -30.61
N LEU A 650 -7.73 13.01 -31.63
CA LEU A 650 -9.10 12.55 -31.60
C LEU A 650 -9.19 11.04 -31.41
N ASP A 651 -10.12 10.61 -30.55
CA ASP A 651 -10.52 9.22 -30.44
C ASP A 651 -11.03 8.72 -31.81
N GLU A 652 -10.46 7.60 -32.27
CA GLU A 652 -10.77 6.97 -33.56
C GLU A 652 -12.28 6.65 -33.72
N ASN A 653 -13.00 6.50 -32.61
CA ASN A 653 -14.42 6.19 -32.60
C ASN A 653 -15.34 7.40 -32.82
N LEU A 654 -14.81 8.62 -32.94
CA LEU A 654 -15.62 9.84 -33.04
C LEU A 654 -16.14 10.18 -34.46
N GLY A 655 -15.69 9.48 -35.49
CA GLY A 655 -16.25 9.51 -36.86
C GLY A 655 -16.24 10.88 -37.57
N ASP A 656 -16.78 10.93 -38.80
CA ASP A 656 -16.76 12.12 -39.67
C ASP A 656 -17.81 13.22 -39.32
N SER A 657 -18.62 13.05 -38.26
CA SER A 657 -19.72 13.98 -37.90
C SER A 657 -19.29 15.17 -37.01
N MET A 658 -17.98 15.46 -36.95
CA MET A 658 -17.39 16.36 -35.97
C MET A 658 -17.22 17.81 -36.46
N CYS A 659 -17.45 18.76 -35.56
CA CYS A 659 -17.07 20.16 -35.76
C CYS A 659 -15.61 20.35 -35.31
N ALA A 660 -14.65 20.25 -36.24
CA ALA A 660 -13.22 20.39 -35.95
C ALA A 660 -12.84 21.65 -35.12
N PRO A 661 -13.47 22.83 -35.31
CA PRO A 661 -13.23 23.99 -34.45
C PRO A 661 -13.58 23.80 -32.97
N GLU A 662 -14.68 23.10 -32.67
CA GLU A 662 -15.11 22.84 -31.29
C GLU A 662 -14.12 21.91 -30.58
N VAL A 663 -13.71 20.84 -31.26
CA VAL A 663 -12.70 19.89 -30.77
C VAL A 663 -11.40 20.62 -30.43
N MET A 664 -10.89 21.39 -31.38
CA MET A 664 -9.63 22.12 -31.21
C MET A 664 -9.73 23.12 -30.06
N ARG A 665 -10.90 23.73 -29.86
CA ARG A 665 -11.15 24.60 -28.71
C ARG A 665 -11.14 23.83 -27.39
N CYS A 666 -11.73 22.65 -27.32
CA CYS A 666 -11.68 21.80 -26.13
C CYS A 666 -10.26 21.35 -25.79
N ILE A 667 -9.47 20.96 -26.81
CA ILE A 667 -8.05 20.61 -26.63
C ILE A 667 -7.29 21.81 -26.06
N GLN A 668 -7.44 22.99 -26.68
CA GLN A 668 -6.82 24.23 -26.20
C GLN A 668 -7.21 24.56 -24.75
N ILE A 669 -8.48 24.40 -24.38
CA ILE A 669 -8.95 24.61 -23.00
C ILE A 669 -8.30 23.60 -22.06
N GLY A 670 -8.29 22.31 -22.39
CA GLY A 670 -7.65 21.28 -21.58
C GLY A 670 -6.18 21.59 -21.31
N LEU A 671 -5.50 22.04 -22.36
CA LEU A 671 -4.10 22.47 -22.38
C LEU A 671 -3.82 23.75 -21.56
N LEU A 672 -4.71 24.74 -21.58
CA LEU A 672 -4.65 25.90 -20.69
C LEU A 672 -4.91 25.53 -19.21
N CYS A 673 -5.78 24.55 -18.97
CA CYS A 673 -6.08 24.08 -17.62
C CYS A 673 -4.91 23.33 -16.97
N VAL A 674 -4.06 22.63 -17.75
CA VAL A 674 -2.96 21.81 -17.24
C VAL A 674 -1.60 22.51 -17.23
N GLN A 675 -1.57 23.84 -17.29
CA GLN A 675 -0.33 24.62 -17.17
C GLN A 675 0.41 24.27 -15.87
N GLU A 676 1.74 24.22 -15.94
CA GLU A 676 2.59 23.88 -14.78
C GLU A 676 2.39 24.89 -13.65
N ASN A 677 2.48 26.18 -13.98
CA ASN A 677 2.20 27.25 -13.05
C ASN A 677 0.69 27.48 -12.88
N SER A 678 0.21 27.46 -11.63
CA SER A 678 -1.21 27.62 -11.29
C SER A 678 -1.77 29.00 -11.64
N ALA A 679 -0.93 30.03 -11.72
CA ALA A 679 -1.33 31.38 -12.11
C ALA A 679 -1.83 31.44 -13.57
N ASP A 680 -1.20 30.67 -14.46
CA ASP A 680 -1.47 30.68 -15.90
C ASP A 680 -2.71 29.87 -16.29
N ARG A 681 -3.24 29.06 -15.37
CA ARG A 681 -4.49 28.32 -15.57
C ARG A 681 -5.69 29.25 -15.55
N PRO A 682 -6.73 29.04 -16.36
CA PRO A 682 -7.94 29.85 -16.32
C PRO A 682 -8.72 29.64 -15.01
N THR A 683 -9.64 30.54 -14.73
CA THR A 683 -10.73 30.32 -13.77
C THR A 683 -11.90 29.61 -14.46
N MET A 684 -12.77 28.95 -13.69
CA MET A 684 -13.99 28.33 -14.25
C MET A 684 -15.08 29.34 -14.66
N TYR A 685 -14.84 30.64 -14.43
CA TYR A 685 -15.66 31.76 -14.84
C TYR A 685 -14.77 32.78 -15.58
N ALA A 686 -15.35 33.53 -16.51
CA ALA A 686 -14.68 34.67 -17.11
C ALA A 686 -14.81 35.89 -16.19
N ASP A 687 -13.72 36.61 -15.94
CA ASP A 687 -13.81 37.98 -15.43
C ASP A 687 -14.42 38.85 -16.52
N THR A 688 -15.41 39.67 -16.13
CA THR A 688 -16.16 40.55 -17.06
C THR A 688 -15.48 41.89 -17.22
#